data_AF-A0A1G9GXW6-F1
#
_entry.id   AF-A0A1G9GXW6-F1
#
_cell.length_a   1.000
_cell.length_b   1.000
_cell.length_c   1.000
_cell.angle_alpha   90.00
_cell.angle_beta   90.00
_cell.angle_gamma   90.00
#
_symmetry.space_group_name_H-M   'P 1'
#
loop_
_entity.id
_entity.type
_entity.pdbx_description
1 polymer ?
#
loop_
_entity_poly.entity_id
_entity_poly.type
_entity_poly.pdbx_seq_one_letter_code
_entity_poly.pdbx_strand_id
1 'polypeptide(L)'
;MSCRTADFLLSTRRRSVGAPPFIGLLPLEDGAFKRALDEARQFLDRRADRIDAFFRKFPNLATWLVTHSLSEGYGDDGHAVYPHIENTLCVPLQYQQHRKALFNSFCTTCERFGLPTRGFERDVDVYLLHAGVSQAQLPHLVDAFLRQEKAFGPPPTESTAELNRWEDDALYFLPPSVNVLRRAILWDETAWHAALFARLRQDPEGFVPAIEFERQFKAVLEERLKETNSAPSRRGREALAPRPKLHWQSGGLVLRLPRTEGRIRLCFDGAQRPLRLRGGEDWPLPQPWPSEIRWEISGQTGQLEFLARGGCAVFDRITGHYLREIPRGAGDVEIDSRDIIILAREPFSVAGEAAFEPESDSFVGFATLGPHAVTVDHDGTQTGLKARPRRRLLLTGSPIADGPRGPLYGRSSRLRVETGLGRSEIRAVRVTLGAQSRLIQIPISADGFGDIGIGEILTEFEGAEAEDPIRLRAELMAPNAGSADVHGSGIGLSAWVWPGFRGTDGIVLESESAVSNLVQDECLHVGRDDHGQLCLEPGGGYSIARAVFDIEGVHVPFDLPWPDVTVVWRRADGSVAPLPLGTRLSVGEDDRFDTICVRCPDQKAQLIIRGRREEAPFIGGLTRNLAVRDLLTPSADERVMLRRSNGSEVLLFELVAALAPLEINLLPASDAIRLRLKFAEPVDAVAVEIENEIGEIVLAEAALRYRPVATRRPEWFHADVRDNNAHAVDLTIDTDWLDDGPRLAQLLIRPEGREGWRPLRNSRGDSFAIAISNPAADKFVRDDEIQRRFETLCRWLSDCYAVECWPTLERTIVSRWKALGLRLRALPGGDSAIMRAASIPPPDHAAPGWVPILHPLCFAPDLYAAAPRAFATLAASSDHGIAEMAALATLDTARLRDLSHLHAAIFPGFENWKQANETGARLERFSPGRYFQFLQIFDTDPSAGWFWRGTPLLGPDHWRAAHIRLIERLDAAGLFVEDTAEEGPNSRRQQSLQRLMHAAWKFAPETLRPPVPRRRQEAQEPDQVDLWASALLCGFAKASRFNEVAQYVDAISARAEMSPEQALTSIAFMLRLAPELFAFHLLLWQIAKERP
;
A
#
# COMPACT_ATOMS: atom_id res chain seq x y z
N MET A 1 29.16 31.51 -38.44
CA MET A 1 28.76 32.17 -37.17
C MET A 1 30.02 32.32 -36.33
N SER A 2 30.19 33.48 -35.69
CA SER A 2 31.37 33.76 -34.86
C SER A 2 31.25 33.17 -33.45
N CYS A 3 32.35 33.02 -32.70
CA CYS A 3 32.34 32.66 -31.28
C CYS A 3 31.37 33.52 -30.45
N ARG A 4 31.22 34.82 -30.79
CA ARG A 4 30.25 35.73 -30.14
C ARG A 4 28.80 35.30 -30.37
N THR A 5 28.49 34.83 -31.58
CA THR A 5 27.14 34.39 -31.94
C THR A 5 26.79 33.10 -31.21
N ALA A 6 27.70 32.13 -31.17
CA ALA A 6 27.50 30.88 -30.44
C ALA A 6 27.37 31.14 -28.92
N ASP A 7 28.18 32.02 -28.35
CA ASP A 7 28.08 32.40 -26.93
C ASP A 7 26.72 33.01 -26.59
N PHE A 8 26.21 33.92 -27.43
CA PHE A 8 24.89 34.51 -27.28
C PHE A 8 23.75 33.50 -27.41
N LEU A 9 23.83 32.59 -28.40
CA LEU A 9 22.83 31.54 -28.59
C LEU A 9 22.78 30.59 -27.39
N LEU A 10 23.93 30.14 -26.90
CA LEU A 10 24.03 29.30 -25.71
C LEU A 10 23.50 30.03 -24.46
N SER A 11 23.81 31.32 -24.30
CA SER A 11 23.23 32.15 -23.23
C SER A 11 21.71 32.22 -23.32
N THR A 12 21.15 32.30 -24.54
CA THR A 12 19.69 32.39 -24.76
C THR A 12 19.03 31.05 -24.48
N ARG A 13 19.62 29.94 -24.98
CA ARG A 13 19.13 28.57 -24.76
C ARG A 13 19.16 28.18 -23.28
N ARG A 14 20.23 28.51 -22.56
CA ARG A 14 20.31 28.26 -21.10
C ARG A 14 19.19 28.94 -20.32
N ARG A 15 18.66 30.05 -20.81
CA ARG A 15 17.57 30.81 -20.17
C ARG A 15 16.17 30.41 -20.65
N SER A 16 16.07 29.51 -21.62
CA SER A 16 14.79 29.04 -22.13
C SER A 16 14.11 28.07 -21.17
N VAL A 17 12.78 28.13 -21.11
CA VAL A 17 11.97 27.23 -20.27
C VAL A 17 12.19 25.78 -20.73
N GLY A 18 12.47 24.89 -19.77
CA GLY A 18 12.69 23.47 -20.06
C GLY A 18 14.07 23.12 -20.63
N ALA A 19 15.02 24.07 -20.67
CA ALA A 19 16.40 23.78 -21.05
C ALA A 19 17.05 22.79 -20.07
N PRO A 20 17.97 21.91 -20.54
CA PRO A 20 18.71 21.05 -19.65
C PRO A 20 19.57 21.89 -18.68
N PRO A 21 19.70 21.48 -17.41
CA PRO A 21 20.56 22.16 -16.43
C PRO A 21 22.05 21.97 -16.76
N PHE A 22 22.37 20.99 -17.60
CA PHE A 22 23.71 20.61 -18.02
C PHE A 22 24.13 21.43 -19.23
N ILE A 23 25.19 22.22 -19.06
CA ILE A 23 25.71 23.09 -20.12
C ILE A 23 26.07 22.24 -21.34
N GLY A 24 26.68 21.07 -21.16
CA GLY A 24 27.11 20.20 -22.26
C GLY A 24 25.99 19.67 -23.16
N LEU A 25 24.74 19.70 -22.68
CA LEU A 25 23.55 19.23 -23.41
C LEU A 25 22.79 20.36 -24.11
N LEU A 26 23.20 21.63 -23.96
CA LEU A 26 22.54 22.75 -24.62
C LEU A 26 22.67 22.61 -26.16
N PRO A 27 21.57 22.79 -26.91
CA PRO A 27 21.58 22.55 -28.35
C PRO A 27 22.32 23.67 -29.09
N LEU A 28 23.22 23.27 -29.99
CA LEU A 28 23.88 24.15 -30.95
C LEU A 28 23.89 23.45 -32.32
N GLU A 29 23.41 24.12 -33.36
CA GLU A 29 23.35 23.53 -34.72
C GLU A 29 24.75 23.12 -35.20
N ASP A 30 24.91 21.95 -35.83
CA ASP A 30 26.20 21.38 -36.26
C ASP A 30 27.06 22.36 -37.07
N GLY A 31 26.42 23.11 -37.98
CA GLY A 31 27.09 24.12 -38.79
C GLY A 31 27.54 25.34 -37.98
N ALA A 32 26.85 25.67 -36.89
CA ALA A 32 27.25 26.72 -35.94
C ALA A 32 28.37 26.22 -35.01
N PHE A 33 28.25 24.98 -34.52
CA PHE A 33 29.25 24.32 -33.71
C PHE A 33 30.61 24.24 -34.41
N LYS A 34 30.69 23.65 -35.60
CA LYS A 34 31.96 23.49 -36.34
C LYS A 34 32.68 24.82 -36.54
N ARG A 35 31.96 25.86 -36.94
CA ARG A 35 32.52 27.20 -37.16
C ARG A 35 32.99 27.86 -35.85
N ALA A 36 32.23 27.73 -34.77
CA ALA A 36 32.59 28.27 -33.46
C ALA A 36 33.79 27.52 -32.85
N LEU A 37 33.90 26.21 -33.09
CA LEU A 37 35.03 25.39 -32.67
C LEU A 37 36.31 25.78 -33.40
N ASP A 38 36.25 25.98 -34.72
CA ASP A 38 37.41 26.40 -35.52
C ASP A 38 37.93 27.78 -35.07
N GLU A 39 37.03 28.75 -34.85
CA GLU A 39 37.40 30.07 -34.34
C GLU A 39 37.92 30.02 -32.89
N ALA A 40 37.35 29.15 -32.03
CA ALA A 40 37.86 28.93 -30.67
C ALA A 40 39.29 28.35 -30.70
N ARG A 41 39.55 27.37 -31.57
CA ARG A 41 40.89 26.80 -31.79
C ARG A 41 41.87 27.84 -32.33
N GLN A 42 41.44 28.72 -33.24
CA GLN A 42 42.25 29.85 -33.72
C GLN A 42 42.54 30.87 -32.62
N PHE A 43 41.56 31.18 -31.76
CA PHE A 43 41.75 32.09 -30.63
C PHE A 43 42.77 31.53 -29.62
N LEU A 44 42.64 30.25 -29.30
CA LEU A 44 43.51 29.54 -28.36
C LEU A 44 44.90 29.29 -28.94
N ASP A 45 45.05 29.10 -30.26
CA ASP A 45 46.33 28.98 -30.97
C ASP A 45 47.31 27.98 -30.30
N ARG A 46 46.78 26.86 -29.82
CA ARG A 46 47.51 25.82 -29.07
C ARG A 46 48.21 26.30 -27.80
N ARG A 47 47.81 27.45 -27.25
CA ARG A 47 48.41 28.10 -26.09
C ARG A 47 47.51 28.01 -24.85
N ALA A 48 47.99 27.32 -23.81
CA ALA A 48 47.23 27.12 -22.57
C ALA A 48 47.07 28.39 -21.72
N ASP A 49 47.95 29.38 -21.86
CA ASP A 49 47.86 30.66 -21.15
C ASP A 49 46.69 31.53 -21.64
N ARG A 50 46.07 31.20 -22.78
CA ARG A 50 44.89 31.91 -23.32
C ARG A 50 43.54 31.40 -22.80
N ILE A 51 43.52 30.31 -22.02
CA ILE A 51 42.27 29.72 -21.52
C ILE A 51 41.47 30.72 -20.69
N ASP A 52 42.09 31.42 -19.74
CA ASP A 52 41.40 32.39 -18.90
C ASP A 52 40.80 33.56 -19.72
N ALA A 53 41.56 34.07 -20.70
CA ALA A 53 41.06 35.10 -21.62
C ALA A 53 39.88 34.59 -22.48
N PHE A 54 39.87 33.30 -22.83
CA PHE A 54 38.77 32.68 -23.56
C PHE A 54 37.49 32.61 -22.73
N PHE A 55 37.55 32.14 -21.48
CA PHE A 55 36.40 32.11 -20.57
C PHE A 55 35.87 33.51 -20.24
N ARG A 56 36.75 34.51 -20.12
CA ARG A 56 36.32 35.90 -19.90
C ARG A 56 35.58 36.51 -21.10
N LYS A 57 35.99 36.14 -22.32
CA LYS A 57 35.44 36.71 -23.57
C LYS A 57 34.23 35.96 -24.10
N PHE A 58 34.18 34.64 -23.90
CA PHE A 58 33.14 33.74 -24.40
C PHE A 58 32.73 32.72 -23.31
N PRO A 59 32.14 33.18 -22.19
CA PRO A 59 31.89 32.34 -21.01
C PRO A 59 30.95 31.17 -21.27
N ASN A 60 29.90 31.33 -22.08
CA ASN A 60 28.95 30.26 -22.37
C ASN A 60 29.57 29.24 -23.34
N LEU A 61 30.23 29.71 -24.40
CA LEU A 61 30.87 28.84 -25.39
C LEU A 61 32.04 28.05 -24.78
N ALA A 62 32.88 28.68 -23.97
CA ALA A 62 34.04 28.02 -23.36
C ALA A 62 33.62 26.88 -22.42
N THR A 63 32.65 27.16 -21.55
CA THR A 63 32.08 26.17 -20.62
C THR A 63 31.35 25.05 -21.37
N TRP A 64 30.63 25.39 -22.45
CA TRP A 64 29.96 24.41 -23.32
C TRP A 64 30.94 23.51 -24.05
N LEU A 65 32.02 24.03 -24.65
CA LEU A 65 33.00 23.20 -25.37
C LEU A 65 33.68 22.17 -24.47
N VAL A 66 34.01 22.56 -23.23
CA VAL A 66 34.58 21.64 -22.23
C VAL A 66 33.59 20.53 -21.89
N THR A 67 32.36 20.89 -21.57
CA THR A 67 31.33 19.95 -21.09
C THR A 67 30.76 19.07 -22.20
N HIS A 68 30.50 19.63 -23.38
CA HIS A 68 30.02 18.90 -24.55
C HIS A 68 31.03 17.85 -25.04
N SER A 69 32.35 18.15 -24.99
CA SER A 69 33.38 17.16 -25.33
C SER A 69 33.36 15.90 -24.46
N LEU A 70 32.92 16.05 -23.21
CA LEU A 70 32.79 14.95 -22.26
C LEU A 70 31.45 14.23 -22.44
N SER A 71 30.37 14.94 -22.74
CA SER A 71 29.07 14.31 -23.02
C SER A 71 29.14 13.36 -24.23
N GLU A 72 29.90 13.74 -25.27
CA GLU A 72 30.11 12.91 -26.47
C GLU A 72 31.10 11.77 -26.24
N GLY A 73 32.34 12.06 -25.80
CA GLY A 73 33.44 11.08 -25.87
C GLY A 73 33.72 10.30 -24.59
N TYR A 74 33.15 10.69 -23.45
CA TYR A 74 33.49 10.07 -22.17
C TYR A 74 32.85 8.68 -22.03
N GLY A 75 33.68 7.65 -21.86
CA GLY A 75 33.25 6.26 -21.65
C GLY A 75 33.46 5.32 -22.83
N ASP A 76 33.75 5.84 -24.03
CA ASP A 76 33.98 5.03 -25.25
C ASP A 76 35.36 4.33 -25.25
N ASP A 77 36.42 5.05 -24.84
CA ASP A 77 37.82 4.58 -24.85
C ASP A 77 38.49 4.67 -23.46
N GLY A 78 37.68 4.62 -22.39
CA GLY A 78 38.13 4.67 -20.99
C GLY A 78 37.65 5.91 -20.22
N HIS A 79 38.30 6.18 -19.06
CA HIS A 79 37.84 7.20 -18.10
C HIS A 79 38.68 8.50 -18.12
N ALA A 80 39.41 8.77 -19.20
CA ALA A 80 40.36 9.88 -19.27
C ALA A 80 39.68 11.20 -19.68
N VAL A 81 39.55 12.16 -18.75
CA VAL A 81 38.85 13.44 -18.99
C VAL A 81 39.65 14.43 -19.84
N TYR A 82 40.91 14.67 -19.48
CA TYR A 82 41.72 15.71 -20.14
C TYR A 82 41.98 15.47 -21.64
N PRO A 83 42.22 14.23 -22.12
CA PRO A 83 42.40 13.99 -23.56
C PRO A 83 41.23 14.47 -24.44
N HIS A 84 39.98 14.31 -24.00
CA HIS A 84 38.81 14.80 -24.76
C HIS A 84 38.79 16.34 -24.83
N ILE A 85 39.13 17.02 -23.72
CA ILE A 85 39.21 18.47 -23.65
C ILE A 85 40.39 18.98 -24.50
N GLU A 86 41.56 18.34 -24.41
CA GLU A 86 42.75 18.66 -25.22
C GLU A 86 42.46 18.52 -26.72
N ASN A 87 41.80 17.43 -27.13
CA ASN A 87 41.42 17.17 -28.52
C ASN A 87 40.42 18.21 -29.04
N THR A 88 39.45 18.60 -28.21
CA THR A 88 38.43 19.58 -28.58
C THR A 88 39.04 20.97 -28.70
N LEU A 89 39.74 21.46 -27.67
CA LEU A 89 40.30 22.81 -27.64
C LEU A 89 41.62 22.97 -28.41
N CYS A 90 42.29 21.85 -28.77
CA CYS A 90 43.63 21.81 -29.35
C CYS A 90 44.71 22.50 -28.49
N VAL A 91 44.61 22.39 -27.17
CA VAL A 91 45.53 23.02 -26.20
C VAL A 91 46.17 21.95 -25.31
N PRO A 92 47.48 22.00 -25.02
CA PRO A 92 48.14 21.03 -24.15
C PRO A 92 47.82 21.27 -22.66
N LEU A 93 47.18 20.28 -22.03
CA LEU A 93 46.81 20.19 -20.61
C LEU A 93 47.63 19.12 -19.86
N GLN A 94 48.80 18.75 -20.38
CA GLN A 94 49.71 17.77 -19.74
C GLN A 94 50.26 18.27 -18.39
N TYR A 95 50.39 19.60 -18.21
CA TYR A 95 50.92 20.21 -17.00
C TYR A 95 49.82 20.64 -16.01
N GLN A 96 50.04 20.38 -14.71
CA GLN A 96 49.07 20.68 -13.64
C GLN A 96 48.67 22.16 -13.56
N GLN A 97 49.58 23.08 -13.88
CA GLN A 97 49.30 24.52 -13.89
C GLN A 97 48.19 24.90 -14.91
N HIS A 98 48.17 24.26 -16.09
CA HIS A 98 47.17 24.55 -17.12
C HIS A 98 45.81 23.96 -16.74
N ARG A 99 45.82 22.79 -16.10
CA ARG A 99 44.61 22.15 -15.55
C ARG A 99 43.96 23.03 -14.47
N LYS A 100 44.76 23.59 -13.56
CA LYS A 100 44.27 24.54 -12.55
C LYS A 100 43.73 25.83 -13.15
N ALA A 101 44.37 26.37 -14.19
CA ALA A 101 43.89 27.57 -14.87
C ALA A 101 42.53 27.33 -15.55
N LEU A 102 42.36 26.19 -16.21
CA LEU A 102 41.08 25.74 -16.76
C LEU A 102 40.02 25.63 -15.66
N PHE A 103 40.35 24.96 -14.56
CA PHE A 103 39.44 24.71 -13.45
C PHE A 103 38.93 26.01 -12.81
N ASN A 104 39.85 26.91 -12.45
CA ASN A 104 39.49 28.19 -11.83
C ASN A 104 38.61 29.06 -12.75
N SER A 105 38.92 29.08 -14.05
CA SER A 105 38.15 29.85 -15.05
C SER A 105 36.75 29.28 -15.24
N PHE A 106 36.65 27.94 -15.26
CA PHE A 106 35.38 27.23 -15.32
C PHE A 106 34.52 27.49 -14.08
N CYS A 107 35.07 27.30 -12.88
CA CYS A 107 34.36 27.52 -11.62
C CYS A 107 33.85 28.96 -11.49
N THR A 108 34.69 29.95 -11.81
CA THR A 108 34.28 31.37 -11.80
C THR A 108 33.09 31.64 -12.72
N THR A 109 33.02 30.96 -13.85
CA THR A 109 31.93 31.12 -14.83
C THR A 109 30.66 30.41 -14.37
N CYS A 110 30.76 29.19 -13.85
CA CYS A 110 29.63 28.45 -13.30
C CYS A 110 29.01 29.16 -12.08
N GLU A 111 29.82 29.71 -11.16
CA GLU A 111 29.33 30.50 -10.02
C GLU A 111 28.51 31.72 -10.47
N ARG A 112 28.93 32.40 -11.55
CA ARG A 112 28.15 33.51 -12.16
C ARG A 112 26.84 33.05 -12.77
N PHE A 113 26.77 31.79 -13.22
CA PHE A 113 25.54 31.20 -13.74
C PHE A 113 24.62 30.67 -12.63
N GLY A 114 25.06 30.70 -11.37
CA GLY A 114 24.34 30.10 -10.25
C GLY A 114 24.39 28.57 -10.26
N LEU A 115 25.45 28.00 -10.83
CA LEU A 115 25.67 26.56 -10.93
C LEU A 115 26.65 26.07 -9.86
N PRO A 116 26.50 24.83 -9.35
CA PRO A 116 27.35 24.28 -8.29
C PRO A 116 28.79 24.00 -8.77
N THR A 117 29.76 24.35 -7.92
CA THR A 117 31.22 24.22 -8.19
C THR A 117 32.04 23.71 -7.00
N ARG A 118 31.42 23.47 -5.84
CA ARG A 118 32.09 23.11 -4.57
C ARG A 118 31.71 21.71 -4.11
N GLY A 119 32.55 21.11 -3.26
CA GLY A 119 32.28 19.79 -2.66
C GLY A 119 32.82 18.59 -3.46
N PHE A 120 33.80 18.79 -4.34
CA PHE A 120 34.40 17.75 -5.17
C PHE A 120 35.83 17.44 -4.74
N GLU A 121 36.19 16.15 -4.70
CA GLU A 121 37.55 15.70 -4.38
C GLU A 121 38.54 15.96 -5.52
N ARG A 122 38.06 15.95 -6.78
CA ARG A 122 38.89 16.14 -7.98
C ARG A 122 38.29 17.21 -8.87
N ASP A 123 39.17 18.09 -9.39
CA ASP A 123 38.80 19.17 -10.31
C ASP A 123 37.95 18.70 -11.50
N VAL A 124 38.25 17.51 -12.04
CA VAL A 124 37.55 16.93 -13.20
C VAL A 124 36.10 16.57 -12.94
N ASP A 125 35.74 16.31 -11.67
CA ASP A 125 34.38 15.92 -11.31
C ASP A 125 33.40 17.11 -11.54
N VAL A 126 33.89 18.35 -11.46
CA VAL A 126 33.10 19.56 -11.78
C VAL A 126 32.76 19.64 -13.28
N TYR A 127 33.68 19.27 -14.17
CA TYR A 127 33.39 19.27 -15.62
C TYR A 127 32.38 18.18 -15.98
N LEU A 128 32.56 16.98 -15.40
CA LEU A 128 31.68 15.83 -15.62
C LEU A 128 30.27 16.09 -15.12
N LEU A 129 30.12 16.80 -13.99
CA LEU A 129 28.82 17.26 -13.51
C LEU A 129 28.08 18.07 -14.59
N HIS A 130 28.72 19.12 -15.12
CA HIS A 130 28.08 20.03 -16.08
C HIS A 130 28.01 19.48 -17.51
N ALA A 131 28.66 18.35 -17.77
CA ALA A 131 28.53 17.58 -19.00
C ALA A 131 27.22 16.79 -19.07
N GLY A 132 26.63 16.44 -17.92
CA GLY A 132 25.51 15.51 -17.86
C GLY A 132 25.94 14.07 -18.14
N VAL A 133 24.96 13.22 -18.43
CA VAL A 133 25.20 11.80 -18.75
C VAL A 133 25.80 11.70 -20.14
N SER A 134 26.90 10.95 -20.30
CA SER A 134 27.49 10.73 -21.61
C SER A 134 26.69 9.70 -22.41
N GLN A 135 26.76 9.80 -23.75
CA GLN A 135 26.02 8.92 -24.65
C GLN A 135 26.35 7.43 -24.41
N ALA A 136 27.63 7.12 -24.18
CA ALA A 136 28.12 5.78 -23.88
C ALA A 136 27.51 5.17 -22.61
N GLN A 137 27.12 6.00 -21.64
CA GLN A 137 26.59 5.57 -20.34
C GLN A 137 25.05 5.56 -20.29
N LEU A 138 24.39 6.10 -21.32
CA LEU A 138 22.95 6.23 -21.40
C LEU A 138 22.19 4.89 -21.29
N PRO A 139 22.63 3.77 -21.91
CA PRO A 139 21.94 2.49 -21.76
C PRO A 139 21.89 2.00 -20.31
N HIS A 140 22.98 2.21 -19.54
CA HIS A 140 23.01 1.82 -18.13
C HIS A 140 22.02 2.61 -17.27
N LEU A 141 21.86 3.91 -17.55
CA LEU A 141 20.89 4.76 -16.85
C LEU A 141 19.46 4.34 -17.16
N VAL A 142 19.14 4.12 -18.44
CA VAL A 142 17.81 3.67 -18.88
C VAL A 142 17.44 2.32 -18.25
N ASP A 143 18.37 1.36 -18.23
CA ASP A 143 18.16 0.07 -17.57
C ASP A 143 17.90 0.23 -16.07
N ALA A 144 18.62 1.13 -15.40
CA ALA A 144 18.43 1.41 -13.97
C ALA A 144 17.06 2.03 -13.70
N PHE A 145 16.63 3.00 -14.53
CA PHE A 145 15.32 3.64 -14.41
C PHE A 145 14.16 2.68 -14.68
N LEU A 146 14.25 1.84 -15.72
CA LEU A 146 13.24 0.83 -16.00
C LEU A 146 13.10 -0.18 -14.84
N ARG A 147 14.20 -0.56 -14.21
CA ARG A 147 14.18 -1.47 -13.05
C ARG A 147 13.61 -0.81 -11.79
N GLN A 148 13.98 0.44 -11.53
CA GLN A 148 13.40 1.21 -10.43
C GLN A 148 11.90 1.43 -10.64
N GLU A 149 11.46 1.77 -11.86
CA GLU A 149 10.03 1.91 -12.22
C GLU A 149 9.28 0.60 -11.97
N LYS A 150 9.82 -0.52 -12.48
CA LYS A 150 9.22 -1.84 -12.30
C LYS A 150 9.12 -2.23 -10.81
N ALA A 151 10.13 -1.92 -10.01
CA ALA A 151 10.20 -2.34 -8.61
C ALA A 151 9.47 -1.41 -7.63
N PHE A 152 9.41 -0.10 -7.87
CA PHE A 152 8.88 0.86 -6.88
C PHE A 152 7.87 1.85 -7.46
N GLY A 153 7.54 1.74 -8.74
CA GLY A 153 6.61 2.62 -9.43
C GLY A 153 7.30 3.78 -10.16
N PRO A 154 6.53 4.55 -10.94
CA PRO A 154 7.05 5.62 -11.78
C PRO A 154 7.67 6.76 -10.96
N PRO A 155 8.53 7.60 -11.57
CA PRO A 155 9.08 8.76 -10.89
C PRO A 155 7.97 9.71 -10.43
N PRO A 156 8.00 10.19 -9.17
CA PRO A 156 7.03 11.14 -8.64
C PRO A 156 7.29 12.54 -9.21
N THR A 157 6.50 12.99 -10.17
CA THR A 157 6.73 14.27 -10.88
C THR A 157 6.34 15.52 -10.11
N GLU A 158 5.77 15.35 -8.93
CA GLU A 158 5.20 16.41 -8.11
C GLU A 158 6.29 17.29 -7.51
N SER A 159 7.42 16.74 -7.08
CA SER A 159 8.50 17.51 -6.48
C SER A 159 9.84 17.16 -7.10
N THR A 160 10.64 18.17 -7.43
CA THR A 160 12.03 17.96 -7.81
C THR A 160 12.81 17.22 -6.71
N ALA A 161 12.48 17.43 -5.43
CA ALA A 161 13.13 16.72 -4.33
C ALA A 161 12.81 15.21 -4.36
N GLU A 162 11.56 14.84 -4.58
CA GLU A 162 11.14 13.43 -4.67
C GLU A 162 11.65 12.76 -5.95
N LEU A 163 11.67 13.48 -7.09
CA LEU A 163 12.31 13.00 -8.31
C LEU A 163 13.79 12.69 -8.08
N ASN A 164 14.54 13.60 -7.43
CA ASN A 164 15.95 13.36 -7.11
C ASN A 164 16.10 12.11 -6.21
N ARG A 165 15.21 11.89 -5.23
CA ARG A 165 15.25 10.68 -4.39
C ARG A 165 15.01 9.41 -5.21
N TRP A 166 14.02 9.43 -6.10
CA TRP A 166 13.73 8.30 -6.98
C TRP A 166 14.91 8.02 -7.93
N GLU A 167 15.54 9.07 -8.43
CA GLU A 167 16.70 9.01 -9.31
C GLU A 167 17.94 8.43 -8.59
N ASP A 168 18.24 8.93 -7.39
CA ASP A 168 19.32 8.45 -6.52
C ASP A 168 19.13 6.96 -6.18
N ASP A 169 17.89 6.55 -5.88
CA ASP A 169 17.53 5.17 -5.62
C ASP A 169 17.76 4.25 -6.82
N ALA A 170 17.50 4.72 -8.04
CA ALA A 170 17.71 3.95 -9.25
C ALA A 170 19.18 3.57 -9.44
N LEU A 171 20.11 4.36 -8.90
CA LEU A 171 21.54 4.09 -8.96
C LEU A 171 21.94 2.77 -8.28
N TYR A 172 21.09 2.17 -7.43
CA TYR A 172 21.29 0.81 -6.91
C TYR A 172 21.40 -0.23 -8.04
N PHE A 173 20.65 -0.04 -9.14
CA PHE A 173 20.62 -0.98 -10.26
C PHE A 173 21.77 -0.80 -11.25
N LEU A 174 22.62 0.22 -11.07
CA LEU A 174 23.82 0.40 -11.88
C LEU A 174 24.89 -0.65 -11.51
N PRO A 175 25.63 -1.19 -12.50
CA PRO A 175 26.76 -2.06 -12.21
C PRO A 175 27.81 -1.36 -11.32
N PRO A 176 28.46 -2.05 -10.36
CA PRO A 176 29.43 -1.45 -9.44
C PRO A 176 30.62 -0.74 -10.12
N SER A 177 30.94 -1.11 -11.36
CA SER A 177 32.01 -0.48 -12.15
C SER A 177 31.65 0.91 -12.70
N VAL A 178 30.37 1.28 -12.76
CA VAL A 178 29.88 2.52 -13.38
C VAL A 178 29.81 3.67 -12.36
N ASN A 179 30.99 4.14 -11.91
CA ASN A 179 31.09 5.14 -10.83
C ASN A 179 30.87 6.60 -11.25
N VAL A 180 31.14 6.95 -12.51
CA VAL A 180 31.06 8.36 -12.96
C VAL A 180 29.64 8.79 -13.28
N LEU A 181 28.86 7.93 -13.95
CA LEU A 181 27.41 8.12 -14.10
C LEU A 181 26.74 8.38 -12.74
N ARG A 182 27.06 7.54 -11.75
CA ARG A 182 26.55 7.67 -10.38
C ARG A 182 26.80 9.06 -9.80
N ARG A 183 27.99 9.64 -10.02
CA ARG A 183 28.30 10.99 -9.55
C ARG A 183 27.50 12.05 -10.29
N ALA A 184 27.44 12.00 -11.63
CA ALA A 184 26.69 12.98 -12.42
C ALA A 184 25.23 13.08 -11.97
N ILE A 185 24.59 11.94 -11.69
CA ILE A 185 23.22 11.87 -11.18
C ILE A 185 23.11 12.39 -9.75
N LEU A 186 23.94 11.95 -8.80
CA LEU A 186 23.91 12.41 -7.39
C LEU A 186 24.10 13.93 -7.20
N TRP A 187 24.52 14.63 -8.24
CA TRP A 187 24.75 16.08 -8.26
C TRP A 187 23.79 16.83 -9.18
N ASP A 188 22.94 16.14 -9.94
CA ASP A 188 21.76 16.75 -10.53
C ASP A 188 20.87 17.21 -9.35
N GLU A 189 20.57 18.50 -9.30
CA GLU A 189 19.64 19.06 -8.31
C GLU A 189 18.24 19.23 -8.88
N THR A 190 18.10 19.09 -10.21
CA THR A 190 16.85 19.28 -10.94
C THR A 190 16.15 17.96 -11.30
N ALA A 191 16.81 16.82 -11.05
CA ALA A 191 16.38 15.49 -11.47
C ALA A 191 15.98 15.43 -12.95
N TRP A 192 16.74 16.11 -13.82
CA TRP A 192 16.32 16.35 -15.20
C TRP A 192 16.22 15.05 -16.00
N HIS A 193 17.09 14.08 -15.76
CA HIS A 193 17.02 12.79 -16.45
C HIS A 193 15.81 11.96 -15.98
N ALA A 194 15.54 11.90 -14.68
CA ALA A 194 14.33 11.27 -14.16
C ALA A 194 13.04 11.97 -14.65
N ALA A 195 13.03 13.30 -14.75
CA ALA A 195 11.92 14.07 -15.30
C ALA A 195 11.72 13.80 -16.81
N LEU A 196 12.80 13.70 -17.58
CA LEU A 196 12.76 13.33 -19.00
C LEU A 196 12.19 11.92 -19.17
N PHE A 197 12.66 10.97 -18.36
CA PHE A 197 12.13 9.61 -18.33
C PHE A 197 10.63 9.62 -18.01
N ALA A 198 10.20 10.34 -16.97
CA ALA A 198 8.78 10.46 -16.62
C ALA A 198 7.92 11.02 -17.76
N ARG A 199 8.37 12.09 -18.43
CA ARG A 199 7.68 12.68 -19.60
C ARG A 199 7.54 11.69 -20.75
N LEU A 200 8.61 10.94 -21.06
CA LEU A 200 8.59 9.91 -22.10
C LEU A 200 7.65 8.76 -21.76
N ARG A 201 7.54 8.39 -20.48
CA ARG A 201 6.66 7.32 -20.01
C ARG A 201 5.19 7.75 -19.98
N GLN A 202 4.91 9.03 -19.69
CA GLN A 202 3.54 9.58 -19.66
C GLN A 202 2.90 9.70 -21.05
N ASP A 203 3.67 10.09 -22.08
CA ASP A 203 3.19 10.19 -23.47
C ASP A 203 4.22 9.66 -24.48
N PRO A 204 4.37 8.33 -24.62
CA PRO A 204 5.41 7.73 -25.47
C PRO A 204 5.28 8.12 -26.96
N GLU A 205 4.04 8.17 -27.47
CA GLU A 205 3.76 8.40 -28.88
C GLU A 205 3.77 9.90 -29.23
N GLY A 206 3.25 10.77 -28.34
CA GLY A 206 3.18 12.21 -28.57
C GLY A 206 4.44 12.99 -28.18
N PHE A 207 5.38 12.39 -27.45
CA PHE A 207 6.62 13.07 -27.06
C PHE A 207 7.50 13.42 -28.27
N VAL A 208 7.74 14.73 -28.46
CA VAL A 208 8.65 15.29 -29.47
C VAL A 208 9.96 15.75 -28.79
N PRO A 209 11.11 15.12 -29.09
CA PRO A 209 12.41 15.53 -28.56
C PRO A 209 12.77 16.97 -28.97
N ALA A 210 13.13 17.80 -27.99
CA ALA A 210 13.55 19.19 -28.21
C ALA A 210 15.05 19.32 -28.53
N ILE A 211 15.86 18.34 -28.09
CA ILE A 211 17.31 18.31 -28.29
C ILE A 211 17.79 16.91 -28.70
N GLU A 212 19.00 16.81 -29.26
CA GLU A 212 19.57 15.54 -29.74
C GLU A 212 19.66 14.49 -28.63
N PHE A 213 20.05 14.90 -27.42
CA PHE A 213 20.12 14.00 -26.27
C PHE A 213 18.78 13.35 -25.94
N GLU A 214 17.67 14.12 -25.97
CA GLU A 214 16.33 13.56 -25.74
C GLU A 214 15.93 12.55 -26.82
N ARG A 215 16.37 12.77 -28.08
CA ARG A 215 16.13 11.83 -29.18
C ARG A 215 16.88 10.52 -28.95
N GLN A 216 18.15 10.60 -28.56
CA GLN A 216 18.96 9.43 -28.23
C GLN A 216 18.39 8.69 -27.01
N PHE A 217 17.99 9.43 -25.97
CA PHE A 217 17.33 8.86 -24.78
C PHE A 217 16.07 8.08 -25.18
N LYS A 218 15.19 8.70 -25.99
CA LYS A 218 13.98 8.04 -26.51
C LYS A 218 14.33 6.77 -27.30
N ALA A 219 15.31 6.83 -28.21
CA ALA A 219 15.72 5.68 -29.02
C ALA A 219 16.23 4.51 -28.16
N VAL A 220 17.10 4.78 -27.18
CA VAL A 220 17.62 3.77 -26.25
C VAL A 220 16.49 3.19 -25.40
N LEU A 221 15.58 4.02 -24.89
CA LEU A 221 14.42 3.58 -24.12
C LEU A 221 13.52 2.65 -24.94
N GLU A 222 13.17 3.02 -26.17
CA GLU A 222 12.36 2.19 -27.06
C GLU A 222 13.04 0.87 -27.44
N GLU A 223 14.36 0.88 -27.66
CA GLU A 223 15.16 -0.32 -27.90
C GLU A 223 15.07 -1.28 -26.70
N ARG A 224 15.33 -0.79 -25.49
CA ARG A 224 15.28 -1.59 -24.26
C ARG A 224 13.90 -2.12 -23.93
N LEU A 225 12.84 -1.35 -24.19
CA LEU A 225 11.46 -1.80 -24.03
C LEU A 225 11.12 -2.95 -25.00
N LYS A 226 11.57 -2.88 -26.26
CA LYS A 226 11.37 -3.96 -27.25
C LYS A 226 12.14 -5.24 -26.88
N GLU A 227 13.36 -5.09 -26.38
CA GLU A 227 14.16 -6.23 -25.89
C GLU A 227 13.51 -6.91 -24.68
N THR A 228 12.91 -6.14 -23.77
CA THR A 228 12.24 -6.68 -22.56
C THR A 228 10.96 -7.44 -22.89
N ASN A 229 10.26 -7.06 -23.97
CA ASN A 229 9.04 -7.72 -24.44
C ASN A 229 9.31 -8.98 -25.29
N SER A 230 10.54 -9.17 -25.75
CA SER A 230 10.98 -10.36 -26.48
C SER A 230 11.56 -11.37 -25.49
N ALA A 231 11.21 -12.67 -25.61
CA ALA A 231 11.59 -13.71 -24.65
C ALA A 231 13.06 -13.57 -24.16
N PRO A 232 13.32 -13.65 -22.84
CA PRO A 232 14.59 -13.22 -22.27
C PRO A 232 15.74 -14.05 -22.84
N SER A 233 16.65 -13.36 -23.52
CA SER A 233 17.92 -13.96 -23.88
C SER A 233 18.66 -14.36 -22.59
N ARG A 234 19.13 -15.61 -22.53
CA ARG A 234 19.95 -16.21 -21.45
C ARG A 234 21.28 -15.47 -21.15
N ARG A 235 21.46 -14.22 -21.59
CA ARG A 235 22.71 -13.45 -21.49
C ARG A 235 22.74 -12.42 -20.35
N GLY A 236 21.74 -12.36 -19.48
CA GLY A 236 21.80 -11.56 -18.26
C GLY A 236 22.61 -12.24 -17.15
N ARG A 237 23.94 -12.28 -17.24
CA ARG A 237 24.77 -12.46 -16.05
C ARG A 237 24.47 -11.29 -15.09
N GLU A 238 24.14 -11.60 -13.84
CA GLU A 238 24.22 -10.68 -12.68
C GLU A 238 23.33 -9.43 -12.68
N ALA A 239 22.06 -9.51 -13.10
CA ALA A 239 21.11 -8.44 -12.79
C ALA A 239 20.74 -8.47 -11.30
N LEU A 240 21.07 -7.40 -10.55
CA LEU A 240 20.71 -7.24 -9.14
C LEU A 240 19.18 -7.29 -8.98
N ALA A 241 18.67 -8.21 -8.14
CA ALA A 241 17.27 -8.18 -7.73
C ALA A 241 16.94 -6.88 -6.99
N PRO A 242 15.69 -6.40 -7.12
CA PRO A 242 15.21 -5.36 -6.24
C PRO A 242 15.26 -5.86 -4.80
N ARG A 243 15.66 -4.99 -3.87
CA ARG A 243 15.74 -5.30 -2.44
C ARG A 243 14.74 -4.46 -1.66
N PRO A 244 14.22 -4.96 -0.52
CA PRO A 244 13.45 -4.14 0.40
C PRO A 244 14.25 -2.90 0.86
N LYS A 245 13.55 -1.77 1.07
CA LYS A 245 14.16 -0.50 1.49
C LYS A 245 13.60 -0.03 2.82
N LEU A 246 14.44 0.45 3.73
CA LEU A 246 13.97 1.13 4.93
C LEU A 246 13.35 2.47 4.56
N HIS A 247 12.21 2.78 5.16
CA HIS A 247 11.49 4.02 4.95
C HIS A 247 10.82 4.45 6.25
N TRP A 248 10.66 5.75 6.45
CA TRP A 248 9.92 6.31 7.57
C TRP A 248 8.56 6.81 7.11
N GLN A 249 7.51 6.57 7.88
CA GLN A 249 6.16 7.08 7.62
C GLN A 249 5.58 7.70 8.88
N SER A 250 4.40 8.31 8.76
CA SER A 250 3.65 8.87 9.90
C SER A 250 3.53 7.87 11.06
N GLY A 251 3.37 6.58 10.77
CA GLY A 251 3.29 5.50 11.77
C GLY A 251 4.62 4.91 12.27
N GLY A 252 5.78 5.37 11.81
CA GLY A 252 7.10 4.88 12.24
C GLY A 252 7.93 4.22 11.12
N LEU A 253 8.89 3.38 11.51
CA LEU A 253 9.80 2.70 10.58
C LEU A 253 9.08 1.57 9.84
N VAL A 254 9.17 1.58 8.52
CA VAL A 254 8.61 0.57 7.63
C VAL A 254 9.68 0.02 6.68
N LEU A 255 9.41 -1.14 6.13
CA LEU A 255 10.15 -1.78 5.07
C LEU A 255 9.33 -1.69 3.77
N ARG A 256 9.76 -0.83 2.85
CA ARG A 256 9.19 -0.71 1.52
C ARG A 256 9.56 -1.91 0.68
N LEU A 257 8.56 -2.73 0.37
CA LEU A 257 8.74 -3.96 -0.39
C LEU A 257 8.68 -3.66 -1.89
N PRO A 258 9.61 -4.18 -2.71
CA PRO A 258 9.52 -4.00 -4.16
C PRO A 258 8.31 -4.73 -4.75
N ARG A 259 7.78 -4.21 -5.85
CA ARG A 259 6.79 -4.86 -6.68
C ARG A 259 7.42 -6.07 -7.37
N THR A 260 6.96 -7.26 -7.00
CA THR A 260 7.53 -8.53 -7.46
C THR A 260 6.42 -9.52 -7.71
N GLU A 261 6.63 -10.47 -8.63
CA GLU A 261 5.74 -11.61 -8.80
C GLU A 261 5.86 -12.55 -7.58
N GLY A 262 4.74 -12.81 -6.91
CA GLY A 262 4.67 -13.75 -5.78
C GLY A 262 5.03 -13.15 -4.42
N ARG A 263 5.16 -14.03 -3.40
CA ARG A 263 5.44 -13.62 -2.02
C ARG A 263 6.94 -13.37 -1.80
N ILE A 264 7.25 -12.24 -1.17
CA ILE A 264 8.56 -11.90 -0.64
C ILE A 264 8.70 -12.60 0.71
N ARG A 265 9.78 -13.38 0.88
CA ARG A 265 10.06 -14.00 2.17
C ARG A 265 11.00 -13.13 2.97
N LEU A 266 10.67 -12.84 4.23
CA LEU A 266 11.52 -12.10 5.16
C LEU A 266 11.80 -12.92 6.42
N CYS A 267 13.05 -12.99 6.86
CA CYS A 267 13.44 -13.51 8.16
C CYS A 267 14.12 -12.42 8.97
N PHE A 268 13.61 -12.14 10.17
CA PHE A 268 14.20 -11.21 11.13
C PHE A 268 15.06 -11.96 12.15
N ASP A 269 16.25 -11.45 12.47
CA ASP A 269 17.11 -11.89 13.60
C ASP A 269 17.14 -13.40 13.87
N GLY A 270 17.51 -14.20 12.86
CA GLY A 270 17.63 -15.66 13.02
C GLY A 270 16.31 -16.45 13.15
N ALA A 271 15.14 -15.82 12.94
CA ALA A 271 13.85 -16.50 12.94
C ALA A 271 13.84 -17.72 11.99
N GLN A 272 13.29 -18.85 12.47
CA GLN A 272 13.30 -20.12 11.73
C GLN A 272 12.28 -20.18 10.59
N ARG A 273 11.20 -19.40 10.63
CA ARG A 273 10.17 -19.36 9.60
C ARG A 273 10.10 -17.97 8.96
N PRO A 274 10.23 -17.84 7.62
CA PRO A 274 10.09 -16.55 6.95
C PRO A 274 8.64 -16.05 6.98
N LEU A 275 8.46 -14.76 7.25
CA LEU A 275 7.25 -14.02 6.90
C LEU A 275 7.08 -14.02 5.37
N ARG A 276 5.86 -14.16 4.88
CA ARG A 276 5.56 -14.21 3.43
C ARG A 276 4.70 -13.01 3.05
N LEU A 277 5.31 -11.95 2.58
CA LEU A 277 4.64 -10.66 2.32
C LEU A 277 4.38 -10.43 0.84
N ARG A 278 3.40 -9.57 0.52
CA ARG A 278 3.13 -9.11 -0.85
C ARG A 278 4.13 -8.02 -1.23
N GLY A 279 4.53 -7.97 -2.50
CA GLY A 279 5.37 -6.90 -3.02
C GLY A 279 4.62 -5.59 -3.21
N GLY A 280 5.33 -4.45 -3.14
CA GLY A 280 4.82 -3.11 -3.39
C GLY A 280 3.95 -2.48 -2.30
N GLU A 281 3.95 -3.08 -1.11
CA GLU A 281 3.38 -2.50 0.11
C GLU A 281 4.49 -2.11 1.10
N ASP A 282 4.21 -1.13 1.95
CA ASP A 282 5.09 -0.74 3.05
C ASP A 282 4.73 -1.57 4.29
N TRP A 283 5.71 -2.32 4.81
CA TRP A 283 5.53 -3.21 5.95
C TRP A 283 6.09 -2.61 7.24
N PRO A 284 5.30 -2.34 8.29
CA PRO A 284 5.83 -1.79 9.53
C PRO A 284 6.84 -2.74 10.16
N LEU A 285 8.00 -2.21 10.54
CA LEU A 285 9.00 -2.99 11.26
C LEU A 285 8.61 -3.04 12.74
N PRO A 286 8.55 -4.24 13.35
CA PRO A 286 8.27 -4.35 14.77
C PRO A 286 9.37 -3.67 15.59
N GLN A 287 8.99 -3.11 16.73
CA GLN A 287 9.93 -2.66 17.74
C GLN A 287 10.14 -3.81 18.76
N PRO A 288 11.34 -3.96 19.36
CA PRO A 288 12.58 -3.31 18.94
C PRO A 288 12.95 -3.70 17.50
N TRP A 289 13.55 -2.76 16.75
CA TRP A 289 13.80 -3.00 15.33
C TRP A 289 14.78 -4.17 15.12
N PRO A 290 14.57 -5.02 14.10
CA PRO A 290 15.47 -6.14 13.86
C PRO A 290 16.85 -5.65 13.43
N SER A 291 17.89 -6.36 13.88
CA SER A 291 19.29 -6.05 13.54
C SER A 291 19.69 -6.56 12.17
N GLU A 292 19.10 -7.69 11.78
CA GLU A 292 19.29 -8.35 10.50
C GLU A 292 17.93 -8.70 9.88
N ILE A 293 17.73 -8.26 8.65
CA ILE A 293 16.58 -8.62 7.82
C ILE A 293 17.10 -9.40 6.60
N ARG A 294 16.90 -10.72 6.60
CA ARG A 294 17.17 -11.57 5.43
C ARG A 294 15.93 -11.62 4.55
N TRP A 295 16.11 -11.52 3.24
CA TRP A 295 15.02 -11.53 2.28
C TRP A 295 15.27 -12.54 1.16
N GLU A 296 14.19 -13.11 0.61
CA GLU A 296 14.19 -13.91 -0.61
C GLU A 296 13.10 -13.36 -1.55
N ILE A 297 13.52 -12.96 -2.76
CA ILE A 297 12.68 -12.36 -3.80
C ILE A 297 12.99 -13.08 -5.11
N SER A 298 11.98 -13.72 -5.70
CA SER A 298 12.12 -14.44 -6.98
C SER A 298 13.32 -15.42 -6.98
N GLY A 299 13.58 -16.10 -5.86
CA GLY A 299 14.68 -17.04 -5.68
C GLY A 299 16.06 -16.42 -5.43
N GLN A 300 16.21 -15.09 -5.49
CA GLN A 300 17.41 -14.40 -5.05
C GLN A 300 17.31 -14.07 -3.56
N THR A 301 18.40 -14.25 -2.82
CA THR A 301 18.47 -13.94 -1.40
C THR A 301 19.41 -12.77 -1.12
N GLY A 302 19.12 -12.03 -0.06
CA GLY A 302 20.01 -10.98 0.43
C GLY A 302 19.75 -10.66 1.89
N GLN A 303 20.57 -9.76 2.42
CA GLN A 303 20.47 -9.29 3.81
C GLN A 303 20.52 -7.77 3.87
N LEU A 304 19.82 -7.21 4.86
CA LEU A 304 19.88 -5.81 5.25
C LEU A 304 20.26 -5.78 6.73
N GLU A 305 21.43 -5.23 7.03
CA GLU A 305 21.85 -4.92 8.41
C GLU A 305 21.30 -3.54 8.77
N PHE A 306 20.74 -3.41 9.97
CA PHE A 306 20.21 -2.15 10.48
C PHE A 306 20.64 -1.88 11.93
N LEU A 307 21.47 -0.85 12.10
CA LEU A 307 22.09 -0.45 13.37
C LEU A 307 22.88 -1.59 14.03
N ALA A 308 23.38 -2.56 13.25
CA ALA A 308 24.06 -3.75 13.76
C ALA A 308 25.42 -3.44 14.41
N ARG A 309 26.05 -2.31 14.03
CA ARG A 309 27.37 -1.89 14.51
C ARG A 309 27.31 -0.73 15.52
N GLY A 310 26.13 -0.41 16.03
CA GLY A 310 25.88 0.79 16.85
C GLY A 310 25.88 2.09 16.04
N GLY A 311 25.80 3.22 16.74
CA GLY A 311 25.64 4.56 16.13
C GLY A 311 24.18 4.96 15.96
N CYS A 312 23.88 5.73 14.91
CA CYS A 312 22.52 6.15 14.58
C CYS A 312 22.23 6.07 13.07
N ALA A 313 20.96 5.95 12.70
CA ALA A 313 20.45 5.94 11.34
C ALA A 313 19.61 7.20 11.13
N VAL A 314 19.77 7.83 9.97
CA VAL A 314 19.13 9.12 9.68
C VAL A 314 18.18 8.99 8.50
N PHE A 315 16.97 9.52 8.66
CA PHE A 315 15.90 9.54 7.67
C PHE A 315 15.48 10.98 7.39
N ASP A 316 15.04 11.24 6.17
CA ASP A 316 14.36 12.47 5.78
C ASP A 316 12.97 12.50 6.40
N ARG A 317 12.64 13.52 7.20
CA ARG A 317 11.35 13.62 7.88
C ARG A 317 10.19 13.92 6.92
N ILE A 318 10.48 14.60 5.81
CA ILE A 318 9.47 15.05 4.84
C ILE A 318 9.18 13.93 3.85
N THR A 319 10.21 13.35 3.25
CA THR A 319 10.04 12.30 2.23
C THR A 319 10.03 10.89 2.81
N GLY A 320 10.42 10.71 4.08
CA GLY A 320 10.55 9.41 4.74
C GLY A 320 11.76 8.58 4.29
N HIS A 321 12.61 9.13 3.41
CA HIS A 321 13.67 8.37 2.77
C HIS A 321 14.83 8.05 3.73
N TYR A 322 15.35 6.83 3.67
CA TYR A 322 16.54 6.45 4.43
C TYR A 322 17.80 7.08 3.84
N LEU A 323 18.44 7.98 4.59
CA LEU A 323 19.59 8.74 4.11
C LEU A 323 20.89 7.95 4.30
N ARG A 324 21.18 7.54 5.55
CA ARG A 324 22.39 6.76 5.90
C ARG A 324 22.44 6.36 7.37
N GLU A 325 23.30 5.40 7.66
CA GLU A 325 23.84 5.14 9.00
C GLU A 325 25.10 5.97 9.27
N ILE A 326 25.27 6.37 10.53
CA ILE A 326 26.33 7.21 11.05
C ILE A 326 27.00 6.48 12.22
N PRO A 327 28.27 6.06 12.06
CA PRO A 327 29.04 5.45 13.14
C PRO A 327 29.20 6.40 14.33
N ARG A 328 29.37 5.84 15.53
CA ARG A 328 29.68 6.62 16.74
C ARG A 328 30.98 7.40 16.57
N GLY A 329 30.99 8.64 17.03
CA GLY A 329 32.17 9.48 16.98
C GLY A 329 32.62 9.81 15.57
N ALA A 330 31.74 9.66 14.57
CA ALA A 330 31.92 10.34 13.31
C ALA A 330 32.07 11.85 13.62
N GLY A 331 33.00 12.53 12.93
CA GLY A 331 33.13 13.99 13.04
C GLY A 331 31.90 14.69 12.45
N ASP A 332 32.10 15.83 11.80
CA ASP A 332 30.99 16.50 11.11
C ASP A 332 30.55 15.70 9.88
N VAL A 333 29.28 15.30 9.84
CA VAL A 333 28.64 14.57 8.75
C VAL A 333 27.61 15.46 8.06
N GLU A 334 27.71 15.55 6.74
CA GLU A 334 26.70 16.21 5.92
C GLU A 334 25.54 15.27 5.60
N ILE A 335 24.33 15.75 5.87
CA ILE A 335 23.08 15.03 5.64
C ILE A 335 22.32 15.74 4.54
N ASP A 336 21.87 14.97 3.56
CA ASP A 336 21.16 15.47 2.40
C ASP A 336 19.69 15.80 2.70
N SER A 337 19.40 16.34 3.88
CA SER A 337 18.09 16.80 4.33
C SER A 337 18.26 17.80 5.47
N ARG A 338 17.23 18.62 5.72
CA ARG A 338 17.20 19.54 6.85
C ARG A 338 16.39 18.96 8.00
N ASP A 339 15.16 18.58 7.74
CA ASP A 339 14.30 18.01 8.76
C ASP A 339 14.54 16.50 8.77
N ILE A 340 15.15 16.01 9.84
CA ILE A 340 15.59 14.62 9.94
C ILE A 340 15.02 13.91 11.15
N ILE A 341 15.00 12.59 11.03
CA ILE A 341 14.68 11.65 12.11
C ILE A 341 15.92 10.80 12.33
N ILE A 342 16.32 10.67 13.59
CA ILE A 342 17.50 9.94 14.02
C ILE A 342 17.02 8.73 14.81
N LEU A 343 17.45 7.54 14.42
CA LEU A 343 17.12 6.28 15.08
C LEU A 343 18.40 5.67 15.67
N ALA A 344 18.34 5.15 16.89
CA ALA A 344 19.46 4.44 17.50
C ALA A 344 18.96 3.26 18.36
N ARG A 345 19.85 2.32 18.66
CA ARG A 345 19.57 1.23 19.61
C ARG A 345 19.95 1.57 21.05
N GLU A 346 20.68 2.65 21.24
CA GLU A 346 21.16 3.10 22.55
C GLU A 346 20.70 4.54 22.79
N PRO A 347 20.59 4.94 24.08
CA PRO A 347 20.27 6.31 24.44
C PRO A 347 21.19 7.32 23.76
N PHE A 348 20.62 8.43 23.33
CA PHE A 348 21.37 9.54 22.76
C PHE A 348 20.64 10.86 23.05
N SER A 349 21.32 11.98 22.79
CA SER A 349 20.70 13.30 22.82
C SER A 349 21.00 14.08 21.54
N VAL A 350 20.09 14.98 21.16
CA VAL A 350 20.21 15.88 20.02
C VAL A 350 20.18 17.30 20.56
N ALA A 351 21.26 18.06 20.34
CA ALA A 351 21.40 19.41 20.89
C ALA A 351 21.18 19.50 22.42
N GLY A 352 21.47 18.42 23.16
CA GLY A 352 21.26 18.31 24.60
C GLY A 352 19.87 17.82 25.05
N GLU A 353 18.92 17.64 24.13
CA GLU A 353 17.62 17.02 24.42
C GLU A 353 17.70 15.50 24.25
N ALA A 354 17.30 14.74 25.27
CA ALA A 354 17.34 13.28 25.22
C ALA A 354 16.37 12.74 24.16
N ALA A 355 16.83 11.74 23.39
CA ALA A 355 16.00 11.02 22.45
C ALA A 355 14.91 10.23 23.18
N PHE A 356 13.77 10.09 22.53
CA PHE A 356 12.63 9.35 23.04
C PHE A 356 12.85 7.85 22.88
N GLU A 357 12.46 7.05 23.88
CA GLU A 357 12.54 5.59 23.85
C GLU A 357 11.12 4.99 23.68
N PRO A 358 10.64 4.75 22.44
CA PRO A 358 9.35 4.08 22.22
C PRO A 358 9.27 2.68 22.83
N GLU A 359 10.40 1.96 22.82
CA GLU A 359 10.54 0.62 23.37
C GLU A 359 12.01 0.39 23.73
N SER A 360 12.27 -0.54 24.66
CA SER A 360 13.63 -0.94 25.01
C SER A 360 14.48 -1.21 23.77
N ASP A 361 15.68 -0.62 23.73
CA ASP A 361 16.64 -0.69 22.62
C ASP A 361 16.18 -0.04 21.30
N SER A 362 15.21 0.89 21.36
CA SER A 362 14.78 1.71 20.23
C SER A 362 14.64 3.15 20.65
N PHE A 363 15.47 4.04 20.10
CA PHE A 363 15.49 5.47 20.42
C PHE A 363 15.23 6.30 19.16
N VAL A 364 14.42 7.35 19.29
CA VAL A 364 14.01 8.25 18.21
C VAL A 364 14.27 9.70 18.62
N GLY A 365 14.98 10.43 17.77
CA GLY A 365 15.24 11.85 17.90
C GLY A 365 14.84 12.61 16.65
N PHE A 366 14.52 13.89 16.79
CA PHE A 366 14.17 14.78 15.68
C PHE A 366 15.13 15.96 15.67
N ALA A 367 15.55 16.41 14.49
CA ALA A 367 16.41 17.58 14.36
C ALA A 367 16.08 18.37 13.09
N THR A 368 16.24 19.69 13.16
CA THR A 368 16.30 20.56 11.98
C THR A 368 17.75 21.02 11.80
N LEU A 369 18.36 20.59 10.69
CA LEU A 369 19.74 20.87 10.36
C LEU A 369 19.88 22.19 9.59
N GLY A 370 20.96 22.91 9.89
CA GLY A 370 21.39 24.11 9.17
C GLY A 370 22.82 23.96 8.64
N PRO A 371 23.47 25.07 8.25
CA PRO A 371 24.88 25.04 7.85
C PRO A 371 25.84 24.78 9.03
N HIS A 372 25.38 25.06 10.25
CA HIS A 372 26.08 24.74 11.49
C HIS A 372 25.70 23.34 11.97
N ALA A 373 26.68 22.60 12.48
CA ALA A 373 26.45 21.24 12.96
C ALA A 373 25.60 21.22 14.23
N VAL A 374 24.56 20.40 14.24
CA VAL A 374 23.79 19.99 15.41
C VAL A 374 24.49 18.80 16.06
N THR A 375 24.80 18.88 17.34
CA THR A 375 25.49 17.81 18.06
C THR A 375 24.53 16.67 18.40
N VAL A 376 24.91 15.45 18.01
CA VAL A 376 24.32 14.20 18.49
C VAL A 376 25.31 13.57 19.46
N ASP A 377 24.89 13.35 20.70
CA ASP A 377 25.73 12.81 21.77
C ASP A 377 25.26 11.39 22.15
N HIS A 378 26.17 10.43 22.00
CA HIS A 378 26.02 9.06 22.48
C HIS A 378 27.01 8.83 23.64
N ASP A 379 26.52 8.89 24.88
CA ASP A 379 27.30 8.61 26.10
C ASP A 379 28.67 9.33 26.14
N GLY A 380 28.67 10.63 25.82
CA GLY A 380 29.86 11.48 25.79
C GLY A 380 30.62 11.48 24.46
N THR A 381 30.22 10.65 23.49
CA THR A 381 30.78 10.65 22.13
C THR A 381 29.95 11.54 21.23
N GLN A 382 30.54 12.64 20.75
CA GLN A 382 29.83 13.66 19.97
C GLN A 382 30.06 13.51 18.46
N THR A 383 28.96 13.61 17.71
CA THR A 383 28.94 13.65 16.26
C THR A 383 28.17 14.88 15.79
N GLY A 384 28.76 15.68 14.90
CA GLY A 384 28.12 16.86 14.34
C GLY A 384 27.31 16.52 13.09
N LEU A 385 26.03 16.87 13.04
CA LEU A 385 25.19 16.70 11.85
C LEU A 385 24.87 18.07 11.25
N LYS A 386 25.16 18.28 9.97
CA LYS A 386 24.81 19.53 9.26
C LYS A 386 24.12 19.25 7.93
N ALA A 387 23.29 20.18 7.48
CA ALA A 387 22.59 20.05 6.21
C ALA A 387 23.59 20.21 5.05
N ARG A 388 23.52 19.30 4.06
CA ARG A 388 24.22 19.47 2.79
C ARG A 388 23.65 20.69 2.07
N PRO A 389 24.48 21.63 1.60
CA PRO A 389 23.98 22.78 0.86
C PRO A 389 23.36 22.33 -0.48
N ARG A 390 22.04 22.47 -0.62
CA ARG A 390 21.31 22.14 -1.85
C ARG A 390 20.16 23.11 -2.09
N ARG A 391 19.74 23.27 -3.35
CA ARG A 391 18.57 24.08 -3.71
C ARG A 391 17.31 23.23 -3.74
N ARG A 392 16.26 23.65 -3.02
CA ARG A 392 15.01 22.87 -2.85
C ARG A 392 13.79 23.75 -2.61
N LEU A 393 12.63 23.23 -3.00
CA LEU A 393 11.31 23.71 -2.59
C LEU A 393 10.60 22.59 -1.85
N LEU A 394 10.05 22.89 -0.67
CA LEU A 394 9.39 21.92 0.21
C LEU A 394 8.16 22.56 0.85
N LEU A 395 7.13 21.76 1.12
CA LEU A 395 6.06 22.15 2.03
C LEU A 395 6.34 21.59 3.42
N THR A 396 6.10 22.42 4.43
CA THR A 396 6.27 22.07 5.84
C THR A 396 4.98 22.36 6.61
N GLY A 397 4.75 21.63 7.69
CA GLY A 397 3.50 21.63 8.46
C GLY A 397 2.78 20.28 8.40
N SER A 398 1.73 20.13 9.20
CA SER A 398 0.94 18.89 9.23
C SER A 398 0.03 18.80 8.01
N PRO A 399 0.11 17.76 7.19
CA PRO A 399 -0.87 17.53 6.12
C PRO A 399 -2.24 17.20 6.72
N ILE A 400 -3.30 17.53 5.96
CA ILE A 400 -4.68 17.17 6.27
C ILE A 400 -4.90 15.68 5.98
N ALA A 401 -4.36 15.22 4.85
CA ALA A 401 -4.52 13.87 4.34
C ALA A 401 -3.29 13.48 3.49
N ASP A 402 -3.05 12.18 3.35
CA ASP A 402 -1.98 11.65 2.49
C ASP A 402 -2.59 11.11 1.18
N GLY A 403 -1.82 11.05 0.09
CA GLY A 403 -2.33 10.54 -1.18
C GLY A 403 -1.23 9.93 -2.06
N PRO A 404 -1.57 9.08 -3.04
CA PRO A 404 -0.58 8.45 -3.93
C PRO A 404 0.14 9.47 -4.83
N ARG A 405 -0.42 10.67 -4.99
CA ARG A 405 0.19 11.81 -5.71
C ARG A 405 0.68 12.90 -4.76
N GLY A 406 1.00 12.53 -3.52
CA GLY A 406 1.42 13.45 -2.48
C GLY A 406 0.29 13.90 -1.55
N PRO A 407 0.66 14.56 -0.43
CA PRO A 407 -0.27 14.96 0.62
C PRO A 407 -1.09 16.21 0.27
N LEU A 408 -2.20 16.37 0.99
CA LEU A 408 -3.09 17.54 0.96
C LEU A 408 -2.76 18.46 2.14
N TYR A 409 -2.48 19.73 1.86
CA TYR A 409 -2.11 20.72 2.87
C TYR A 409 -3.19 21.78 3.09
N GLY A 410 -3.26 22.31 4.31
CA GLY A 410 -4.12 23.43 4.66
C GLY A 410 -3.40 24.78 4.65
N ARG A 411 -4.13 25.85 4.99
CA ARG A 411 -3.58 27.22 5.07
C ARG A 411 -2.44 27.39 6.08
N SER A 412 -2.38 26.52 7.09
CA SER A 412 -1.38 26.55 8.17
C SER A 412 0.00 26.06 7.74
N SER A 413 0.10 25.38 6.59
CA SER A 413 1.36 24.91 6.03
C SER A 413 2.22 26.07 5.50
N ARG A 414 3.51 25.81 5.29
CA ARG A 414 4.49 26.81 4.83
C ARG A 414 5.30 26.29 3.65
N LEU A 415 5.54 27.15 2.67
CA LEU A 415 6.48 26.93 1.58
C LEU A 415 7.88 27.32 2.02
N ARG A 416 8.79 26.35 2.03
CA ARG A 416 10.22 26.50 2.34
C ARG A 416 11.04 26.58 1.06
N VAL A 417 11.95 27.54 1.02
CA VAL A 417 12.92 27.77 -0.07
C VAL A 417 14.33 27.60 0.45
N GLU A 418 15.09 26.69 -0.17
CA GLU A 418 16.50 26.49 0.12
C GLU A 418 17.36 26.87 -1.09
N THR A 419 18.45 27.59 -0.85
CA THR A 419 19.32 28.11 -1.92
C THR A 419 20.66 27.38 -2.05
N GLY A 420 21.07 26.61 -1.05
CA GLY A 420 22.39 25.97 -0.99
C GLY A 420 23.59 26.92 -0.93
N LEU A 421 23.38 28.24 -0.83
CA LEU A 421 24.45 29.24 -0.91
C LEU A 421 24.92 29.76 0.46
N GLY A 422 24.17 29.50 1.54
CA GLY A 422 24.55 29.86 2.91
C GLY A 422 24.82 31.36 3.09
N ARG A 423 23.98 32.22 2.50
CA ARG A 423 24.10 33.68 2.59
C ARG A 423 22.73 34.34 2.59
N SER A 424 22.64 35.51 3.22
CA SER A 424 21.44 36.32 3.20
C SER A 424 21.20 36.93 1.81
N GLU A 425 20.01 36.74 1.27
CA GLU A 425 19.60 37.28 -0.03
C GLU A 425 18.08 37.24 -0.20
N ILE A 426 17.55 37.84 -1.27
CA ILE A 426 16.14 37.70 -1.64
C ILE A 426 16.06 36.74 -2.83
N ARG A 427 15.07 35.84 -2.81
CA ARG A 427 14.77 34.93 -3.92
C ARG A 427 13.34 35.07 -4.38
N ALA A 428 13.15 35.04 -5.69
CA ALA A 428 11.83 35.00 -6.28
C ALA A 428 11.39 33.54 -6.48
N VAL A 429 10.13 33.26 -6.16
CA VAL A 429 9.46 31.99 -6.48
C VAL A 429 8.24 32.32 -7.32
N ARG A 430 8.09 31.66 -8.47
CA ARG A 430 6.89 31.74 -9.27
C ARG A 430 5.86 30.75 -8.73
N VAL A 431 4.73 31.23 -8.23
CA VAL A 431 3.62 30.40 -7.78
C VAL A 431 2.48 30.50 -8.79
N THR A 432 1.87 29.36 -9.12
CA THR A 432 0.77 29.24 -10.07
C THR A 432 -0.36 28.44 -9.44
N LEU A 433 -1.58 28.98 -9.50
CA LEU A 433 -2.83 28.39 -9.05
C LEU A 433 -3.85 28.52 -10.20
N GLY A 434 -4.33 27.39 -10.71
CA GLY A 434 -5.15 27.35 -11.93
C GLY A 434 -4.46 28.11 -13.09
N ALA A 435 -5.14 29.11 -13.63
CA ALA A 435 -4.62 29.96 -14.71
C ALA A 435 -3.80 31.18 -14.24
N GLN A 436 -3.76 31.47 -12.94
CA GLN A 436 -3.07 32.65 -12.39
C GLN A 436 -1.62 32.31 -12.01
N SER A 437 -0.68 33.22 -12.30
CA SER A 437 0.73 33.10 -11.88
C SER A 437 1.22 34.40 -11.24
N ARG A 438 2.03 34.29 -10.17
CA ARG A 438 2.58 35.40 -9.38
C ARG A 438 4.04 35.14 -9.03
N LEU A 439 4.86 36.19 -8.96
CA LEU A 439 6.24 36.13 -8.46
C LEU A 439 6.27 36.62 -7.02
N ILE A 440 6.63 35.74 -6.10
CA ILE A 440 6.68 36.00 -4.66
C ILE A 440 8.13 36.13 -4.22
N GLN A 441 8.47 37.22 -3.55
CA GLN A 441 9.81 37.47 -3.04
C GLN A 441 9.94 36.91 -1.62
N ILE A 442 10.90 36.03 -1.39
CA ILE A 442 11.12 35.35 -0.13
C ILE A 442 12.53 35.72 0.38
N PRO A 443 12.64 36.32 1.58
CA PRO A 443 13.92 36.60 2.19
C PRO A 443 14.59 35.29 2.65
N ILE A 444 15.84 35.11 2.27
CA ILE A 444 16.70 33.98 2.64
C ILE A 444 17.63 34.44 3.76
N SER A 445 17.66 33.69 4.85
CA SER A 445 18.51 33.97 6.01
C SER A 445 19.99 33.68 5.72
N ALA A 446 20.88 34.06 6.64
CA ALA A 446 22.30 33.68 6.56
C ALA A 446 22.50 32.16 6.53
N ASP A 447 21.54 31.41 7.06
CA ASP A 447 21.54 29.95 7.04
C ASP A 447 21.10 29.34 5.69
N GLY A 448 20.80 30.18 4.68
CA GLY A 448 20.56 29.77 3.30
C GLY A 448 19.15 29.28 2.98
N PHE A 449 18.16 29.55 3.86
CA PHE A 449 16.74 29.22 3.64
C PHE A 449 15.78 30.34 4.02
N GLY A 450 14.55 30.27 3.52
CA GLY A 450 13.44 31.16 3.90
C GLY A 450 12.09 30.44 3.82
N ASP A 451 11.11 30.90 4.61
CA ASP A 451 9.78 30.30 4.72
C ASP A 451 8.67 31.34 4.54
N ILE A 452 7.62 31.01 3.80
CA ILE A 452 6.39 31.82 3.69
C ILE A 452 5.14 30.95 3.96
N GLY A 453 4.14 31.49 4.65
CA GLY A 453 2.89 30.77 4.91
C GLY A 453 2.06 30.56 3.65
N ILE A 454 1.40 29.40 3.52
CA ILE A 454 0.48 29.15 2.41
C ILE A 454 -0.71 30.11 2.47
N GLY A 455 -1.23 30.39 3.67
CA GLY A 455 -2.24 31.42 3.86
C GLY A 455 -1.83 32.81 3.32
N GLU A 456 -0.56 33.19 3.46
CA GLU A 456 -0.02 34.45 2.91
C GLU A 456 0.06 34.41 1.39
N ILE A 457 0.57 33.31 0.81
CA ILE A 457 0.61 33.11 -0.65
C ILE A 457 -0.80 33.23 -1.24
N LEU A 458 -1.80 32.61 -0.62
CA LEU A 458 -3.17 32.58 -1.13
C LEU A 458 -3.81 33.99 -1.21
N THR A 459 -3.34 34.97 -0.41
CA THR A 459 -3.87 36.35 -0.49
C THR A 459 -3.53 37.07 -1.79
N GLU A 460 -2.52 36.60 -2.54
CA GLU A 460 -2.11 37.16 -3.84
C GLU A 460 -2.98 36.66 -5.02
N PHE A 461 -3.92 35.75 -4.75
CA PHE A 461 -4.76 35.09 -5.74
C PHE A 461 -6.25 35.32 -5.45
N GLU A 462 -6.97 35.88 -6.42
CA GLU A 462 -8.41 36.10 -6.31
C GLU A 462 -9.17 34.79 -6.56
N GLY A 463 -10.11 34.44 -5.68
CA GLY A 463 -11.01 33.31 -5.86
C GLY A 463 -10.37 31.92 -5.66
N ALA A 464 -9.23 31.85 -4.95
CA ALA A 464 -8.53 30.57 -4.71
C ALA A 464 -9.41 29.49 -4.05
N GLU A 465 -10.40 29.89 -3.25
CA GLU A 465 -11.33 28.99 -2.54
C GLU A 465 -12.46 28.44 -3.42
N ALA A 466 -12.62 28.93 -4.65
CA ALA A 466 -13.74 28.55 -5.53
C ALA A 466 -13.62 27.14 -6.14
N GLU A 467 -12.41 26.57 -6.17
CA GLU A 467 -12.12 25.25 -6.75
C GLU A 467 -11.49 24.30 -5.71
N ASP A 468 -11.82 24.46 -4.42
CA ASP A 468 -11.23 23.69 -3.32
C ASP A 468 -11.52 22.18 -3.42
N PRO A 469 -10.51 21.28 -3.22
CA PRO A 469 -9.07 21.54 -3.16
C PRO A 469 -8.43 21.84 -4.54
N ILE A 470 -7.35 22.63 -4.56
CA ILE A 470 -6.65 23.06 -5.79
C ILE A 470 -5.19 22.59 -5.86
N ARG A 471 -4.61 22.65 -7.06
CA ARG A 471 -3.19 22.37 -7.31
C ARG A 471 -2.34 23.64 -7.25
N LEU A 472 -1.34 23.65 -6.36
CA LEU A 472 -0.31 24.66 -6.26
C LEU A 472 0.96 24.23 -6.99
N ARG A 473 1.47 25.07 -7.89
CA ARG A 473 2.77 24.87 -8.55
C ARG A 473 3.72 26.02 -8.20
N ALA A 474 4.88 25.71 -7.66
CA ALA A 474 5.94 26.65 -7.31
C ALA A 474 7.23 26.33 -8.09
N GLU A 475 7.90 27.34 -8.63
CA GLU A 475 9.19 27.22 -9.31
C GLU A 475 10.18 28.25 -8.73
N LEU A 476 11.35 27.79 -8.32
CA LEU A 476 12.42 28.67 -7.85
C LEU A 476 13.05 29.39 -9.04
N MET A 477 13.25 30.70 -8.91
CA MET A 477 13.87 31.50 -9.95
C MET A 477 15.39 31.63 -9.74
N ALA A 478 16.13 31.77 -10.85
CA ALA A 478 17.57 32.01 -10.81
C ALA A 478 17.93 33.36 -10.16
N PRO A 479 19.16 33.52 -9.60
CA PRO A 479 19.57 34.77 -8.96
C PRO A 479 19.57 35.96 -9.94
N ASN A 480 18.89 37.06 -9.58
CA ASN A 480 18.85 38.28 -10.39
C ASN A 480 20.17 39.06 -10.28
N ALA A 481 21.05 38.91 -11.26
CA ALA A 481 22.28 39.72 -11.40
C ALA A 481 22.05 41.04 -12.17
N GLY A 482 20.92 41.71 -11.93
CA GLY A 482 20.61 43.01 -12.54
C GLY A 482 19.97 43.00 -13.94
N SER A 483 19.50 41.85 -14.45
CA SER A 483 18.68 41.77 -15.68
C SER A 483 17.17 41.73 -15.36
N ALA A 484 16.35 42.33 -16.22
CA ALA A 484 14.89 42.36 -16.07
C ALA A 484 14.20 40.98 -16.25
N ASP A 485 14.84 40.05 -16.96
CA ASP A 485 14.27 38.73 -17.23
C ASP A 485 14.62 37.70 -16.14
N VAL A 486 13.60 37.35 -15.35
CA VAL A 486 13.68 36.31 -14.32
C VAL A 486 13.39 34.95 -14.98
N HIS A 487 14.37 34.03 -15.00
CA HIS A 487 14.24 32.69 -15.57
C HIS A 487 14.25 31.61 -14.48
N GLY A 488 13.56 30.50 -14.73
CA GLY A 488 13.43 29.40 -13.78
C GLY A 488 14.75 28.69 -13.54
N SER A 489 14.97 28.18 -12.33
CA SER A 489 16.14 27.37 -11.99
C SER A 489 15.96 25.88 -12.28
N GLY A 490 14.79 25.47 -12.79
CA GLY A 490 14.42 24.06 -12.98
C GLY A 490 14.06 23.32 -11.69
N ILE A 491 13.92 24.03 -10.57
CA ILE A 491 13.56 23.45 -9.27
C ILE A 491 12.11 23.79 -9.00
N GLY A 492 11.27 22.76 -9.01
CA GLY A 492 9.82 22.89 -8.90
C GLY A 492 9.23 22.07 -7.77
N LEU A 493 8.05 22.49 -7.35
CA LEU A 493 7.18 21.80 -6.42
C LEU A 493 5.74 21.95 -6.90
N SER A 494 5.03 20.86 -6.99
CA SER A 494 3.60 20.76 -7.22
C SER A 494 3.00 20.08 -6.00
N ALA A 495 1.96 20.68 -5.42
CA ALA A 495 1.32 20.16 -4.23
C ALA A 495 -0.19 20.43 -4.26
N TRP A 496 -0.93 19.69 -3.44
CA TRP A 496 -2.35 19.87 -3.27
C TRP A 496 -2.60 20.71 -2.03
N VAL A 497 -3.41 21.76 -2.18
CA VAL A 497 -3.77 22.66 -1.08
C VAL A 497 -5.28 22.79 -1.01
N TRP A 498 -5.79 22.88 0.22
CA TRP A 498 -7.19 23.16 0.50
C TRP A 498 -7.33 24.56 1.14
N PRO A 499 -7.43 25.63 0.32
CA PRO A 499 -7.56 27.01 0.76
C PRO A 499 -8.66 27.28 1.81
N GLY A 500 -9.84 26.70 1.66
CA GLY A 500 -10.97 26.89 2.56
C GLY A 500 -10.96 26.02 3.82
N PHE A 501 -10.00 25.10 3.99
CA PHE A 501 -9.93 24.23 5.16
C PHE A 501 -9.63 25.01 6.45
N ARG A 502 -10.44 24.78 7.49
CA ARG A 502 -10.32 25.44 8.80
C ARG A 502 -9.85 24.51 9.91
N GLY A 503 -10.16 23.22 9.81
CA GLY A 503 -9.80 22.23 10.81
C GLY A 503 -10.66 20.98 10.77
N THR A 504 -10.54 20.17 11.82
CA THR A 504 -11.31 18.94 12.02
C THR A 504 -12.01 19.02 13.38
N ASP A 505 -13.31 18.72 13.40
CA ASP A 505 -14.08 18.49 14.64
C ASP A 505 -14.62 17.05 14.65
N GLY A 506 -13.94 16.18 15.41
CA GLY A 506 -14.21 14.75 15.40
C GLY A 506 -14.12 14.16 13.99
N ILE A 507 -15.26 13.72 13.45
CA ILE A 507 -15.38 13.12 12.11
C ILE A 507 -15.69 14.13 11.00
N VAL A 508 -15.89 15.42 11.33
CA VAL A 508 -16.24 16.47 10.36
C VAL A 508 -15.00 17.27 9.99
N LEU A 509 -14.79 17.47 8.68
CA LEU A 509 -13.76 18.35 8.13
C LEU A 509 -14.38 19.72 7.85
N GLU A 510 -14.02 20.71 8.66
CA GLU A 510 -14.57 22.06 8.55
C GLU A 510 -13.91 22.84 7.41
N SER A 511 -14.76 23.35 6.52
CA SER A 511 -14.38 24.18 5.38
C SER A 511 -15.25 25.43 5.27
N GLU A 512 -14.69 26.51 4.75
CA GLU A 512 -15.37 27.80 4.56
C GLU A 512 -16.57 27.72 3.61
N SER A 513 -16.49 26.84 2.62
CA SER A 513 -17.55 26.56 1.64
C SER A 513 -17.65 25.06 1.39
N ALA A 514 -18.85 24.58 1.04
CA ALA A 514 -19.06 23.16 0.71
C ALA A 514 -18.21 22.74 -0.50
N VAL A 515 -17.58 21.57 -0.40
CA VAL A 515 -16.61 21.09 -1.40
C VAL A 515 -17.30 20.65 -2.68
N SER A 516 -17.10 21.38 -3.77
CA SER A 516 -17.83 21.18 -5.03
C SER A 516 -17.24 20.12 -5.95
N ASN A 517 -15.93 19.86 -5.88
CA ASN A 517 -15.21 18.93 -6.77
C ASN A 517 -15.05 17.51 -6.20
N LEU A 518 -15.79 17.16 -5.14
CA LEU A 518 -15.80 15.82 -4.58
C LEU A 518 -16.50 14.82 -5.53
N VAL A 519 -15.81 13.74 -5.89
CA VAL A 519 -16.33 12.64 -6.70
C VAL A 519 -16.90 11.57 -5.77
N GLN A 520 -18.16 11.75 -5.35
CA GLN A 520 -18.80 10.94 -4.32
C GLN A 520 -18.80 9.43 -4.63
N ASP A 521 -18.99 9.06 -5.89
CA ASP A 521 -19.07 7.65 -6.34
C ASP A 521 -17.75 6.87 -6.19
N GLU A 522 -16.62 7.58 -6.02
CA GLU A 522 -15.28 6.98 -5.85
C GLU A 522 -14.75 7.09 -4.41
N CYS A 523 -15.52 7.73 -3.51
CA CYS A 523 -15.15 7.87 -2.10
C CYS A 523 -15.42 6.58 -1.30
N LEU A 524 -14.64 6.36 -0.24
CA LEU A 524 -14.80 5.25 0.69
C LEU A 524 -14.87 5.77 2.13
N HIS A 525 -15.96 5.48 2.84
CA HIS A 525 -16.21 5.96 4.21
C HIS A 525 -16.26 7.49 4.36
N VAL A 526 -16.55 8.22 3.27
CA VAL A 526 -16.67 9.68 3.26
C VAL A 526 -18.03 10.07 2.68
N GLY A 527 -18.71 10.97 3.37
CA GLY A 527 -19.98 11.55 2.94
C GLY A 527 -20.02 13.06 3.18
N ARG A 528 -21.25 13.60 3.16
CA ARG A 528 -21.54 14.98 3.53
C ARG A 528 -22.53 15.01 4.69
N ASP A 529 -22.34 15.97 5.59
CA ASP A 529 -23.29 16.25 6.66
C ASP A 529 -24.48 17.09 6.15
N ASP A 530 -25.42 17.41 7.05
CA ASP A 530 -26.61 18.22 6.75
C ASP A 530 -26.26 19.67 6.32
N HIS A 531 -25.04 20.12 6.57
CA HIS A 531 -24.51 21.42 6.18
C HIS A 531 -23.68 21.37 4.88
N GLY A 532 -23.54 20.19 4.27
CA GLY A 532 -22.73 19.97 3.07
C GLY A 532 -21.23 19.92 3.32
N GLN A 533 -20.79 19.88 4.58
CA GLN A 533 -19.39 19.68 4.97
C GLN A 533 -19.00 18.22 4.76
N LEU A 534 -17.72 17.98 4.50
CA LEU A 534 -17.20 16.63 4.31
C LEU A 534 -17.06 15.95 5.68
N CYS A 535 -17.62 14.76 5.83
CA CYS A 535 -17.58 14.01 7.08
C CYS A 535 -17.25 12.53 6.86
N LEU A 536 -16.57 11.92 7.82
CA LEU A 536 -16.29 10.49 7.84
C LEU A 536 -17.52 9.72 8.32
N GLU A 537 -17.70 8.48 7.85
CA GLU A 537 -18.80 7.62 8.30
C GLU A 537 -18.73 7.33 9.81
N PRO A 538 -19.79 7.63 10.60
CA PRO A 538 -19.75 7.53 12.06
C PRO A 538 -19.57 6.12 12.64
N GLY A 539 -19.84 5.08 11.83
CA GLY A 539 -19.80 3.67 12.27
C GLY A 539 -18.42 3.20 12.72
N GLY A 540 -17.35 3.88 12.32
CA GLY A 540 -15.97 3.54 12.66
C GLY A 540 -15.53 2.16 12.15
N GLY A 541 -14.44 1.63 12.71
CA GLY A 541 -13.92 0.28 12.38
C GLY A 541 -12.96 0.22 11.18
N TYR A 542 -12.74 1.33 10.49
CA TYR A 542 -11.73 1.49 9.44
C TYR A 542 -10.57 2.37 9.93
N SER A 543 -9.36 2.13 9.42
CA SER A 543 -8.16 2.90 9.78
C SER A 543 -7.99 4.19 8.95
N ILE A 544 -8.56 4.19 7.75
CA ILE A 544 -8.45 5.23 6.73
C ILE A 544 -9.81 5.35 6.03
N ALA A 545 -10.26 6.59 5.82
CA ALA A 545 -11.32 6.92 4.86
C ALA A 545 -10.69 7.54 3.61
N ARG A 546 -11.28 7.38 2.43
CA ARG A 546 -10.75 7.94 1.18
C ARG A 546 -11.71 8.95 0.57
N ALA A 547 -11.25 10.19 0.43
CA ALA A 547 -11.93 11.24 -0.32
C ALA A 547 -11.29 11.37 -1.71
N VAL A 548 -12.09 11.50 -2.77
CA VAL A 548 -11.60 11.68 -4.14
C VAL A 548 -12.10 13.00 -4.69
N PHE A 549 -11.17 13.85 -5.16
CA PHE A 549 -11.51 15.15 -5.76
C PHE A 549 -11.12 15.18 -7.24
N ASP A 550 -11.93 15.81 -8.07
CA ASP A 550 -11.56 16.17 -9.44
C ASP A 550 -10.78 17.49 -9.42
N ILE A 551 -9.49 17.43 -9.73
CA ILE A 551 -8.60 18.59 -9.77
C ILE A 551 -7.96 18.65 -11.15
N GLU A 552 -8.31 19.68 -11.93
CA GLU A 552 -7.83 19.88 -13.32
C GLU A 552 -8.13 18.69 -14.25
N GLY A 553 -9.30 18.04 -14.09
CA GLY A 553 -9.72 16.90 -14.91
C GLY A 553 -9.06 15.57 -14.52
N VAL A 554 -8.46 15.52 -13.33
CA VAL A 554 -7.80 14.34 -12.78
C VAL A 554 -8.40 14.02 -11.42
N HIS A 555 -8.88 12.79 -11.25
CA HIS A 555 -9.36 12.31 -9.96
C HIS A 555 -8.16 12.02 -9.03
N VAL A 556 -8.08 12.77 -7.92
CA VAL A 556 -6.99 12.69 -6.93
C VAL A 556 -7.55 12.13 -5.62
N PRO A 557 -7.18 10.89 -5.23
CA PRO A 557 -7.60 10.32 -3.96
C PRO A 557 -6.70 10.78 -2.80
N PHE A 558 -7.31 11.06 -1.65
CA PHE A 558 -6.64 11.32 -0.38
C PHE A 558 -7.18 10.43 0.73
N ASP A 559 -6.27 9.81 1.46
CA ASP A 559 -6.47 8.95 2.60
C ASP A 559 -6.51 9.81 3.88
N LEU A 560 -7.70 9.94 4.43
CA LEU A 560 -8.05 10.65 5.65
C LEU A 560 -7.90 9.71 6.86
N PRO A 561 -7.03 10.03 7.83
CA PRO A 561 -6.84 9.21 9.01
C PRO A 561 -8.07 9.23 9.93
N TRP A 562 -8.45 8.08 10.50
CA TRP A 562 -9.49 8.05 11.54
C TRP A 562 -9.10 8.93 12.75
N PRO A 563 -9.97 9.84 13.22
CA PRO A 563 -9.62 10.85 14.22
C PRO A 563 -9.49 10.32 15.65
N ASP A 564 -9.72 9.02 15.88
CA ASP A 564 -9.58 8.39 17.20
C ASP A 564 -8.64 7.17 17.17
N VAL A 565 -8.52 6.45 18.30
CA VAL A 565 -7.69 5.27 18.45
C VAL A 565 -8.17 4.16 17.53
N THR A 566 -7.23 3.50 16.87
CA THR A 566 -7.49 2.31 16.06
C THR A 566 -6.59 1.17 16.50
N VAL A 567 -7.15 -0.02 16.64
CA VAL A 567 -6.41 -1.24 16.92
C VAL A 567 -6.61 -2.18 15.74
N VAL A 568 -5.51 -2.76 15.26
CA VAL A 568 -5.50 -3.60 14.06
C VAL A 568 -4.62 -4.81 14.33
N TRP A 569 -5.13 -6.00 14.04
CA TRP A 569 -4.37 -7.24 14.11
C TRP A 569 -3.76 -7.55 12.73
N ARG A 570 -2.43 -7.56 12.66
CA ARG A 570 -1.67 -7.99 11.50
C ARG A 570 -1.19 -9.42 11.69
N ARG A 571 -1.62 -10.33 10.83
CA ARG A 571 -1.21 -11.74 10.90
C ARG A 571 0.11 -11.98 10.16
N ALA A 572 0.78 -13.07 10.47
CA ALA A 572 2.08 -13.44 9.90
C ALA A 572 2.07 -13.64 8.36
N ASP A 573 0.89 -13.84 7.76
CA ASP A 573 0.67 -13.92 6.31
C ASP A 573 0.46 -12.55 5.64
N GLY A 574 0.54 -11.47 6.41
CA GLY A 574 0.35 -10.10 5.94
C GLY A 574 -1.10 -9.62 5.95
N SER A 575 -2.08 -10.46 6.30
CA SER A 575 -3.47 -10.03 6.43
C SER A 575 -3.64 -9.05 7.61
N VAL A 576 -4.59 -8.14 7.46
CA VAL A 576 -4.83 -7.03 8.38
C VAL A 576 -6.31 -6.99 8.70
N ALA A 577 -6.67 -7.12 9.97
CA ALA A 577 -8.04 -7.08 10.45
C ALA A 577 -8.22 -6.00 11.53
N PRO A 578 -9.28 -5.17 11.47
CA PRO A 578 -9.57 -4.23 12.55
C PRO A 578 -9.93 -5.00 13.82
N LEU A 579 -9.42 -4.59 14.97
CA LEU A 579 -9.76 -5.17 16.27
C LEU A 579 -10.64 -4.18 17.04
N PRO A 580 -11.94 -4.46 17.25
CA PRO A 580 -12.82 -3.59 18.02
C PRO A 580 -12.29 -3.36 19.44
N LEU A 581 -12.51 -2.16 19.97
CA LEU A 581 -12.10 -1.82 21.33
C LEU A 581 -12.86 -2.65 22.36
N GLY A 582 -12.15 -3.12 23.39
CA GLY A 582 -12.69 -3.99 24.44
C GLY A 582 -12.78 -5.46 24.08
N THR A 583 -12.27 -5.88 22.92
CA THR A 583 -12.31 -7.29 22.49
C THR A 583 -11.58 -8.20 23.48
N ARG A 584 -12.20 -9.35 23.80
CA ARG A 584 -11.54 -10.46 24.52
C ARG A 584 -10.80 -11.33 23.52
N LEU A 585 -9.50 -11.12 23.43
CA LEU A 585 -8.64 -11.74 22.42
C LEU A 585 -8.03 -13.03 22.96
N SER A 586 -8.30 -14.15 22.30
CA SER A 586 -7.60 -15.41 22.53
C SER A 586 -6.46 -15.56 21.54
N VAL A 587 -5.23 -15.61 22.05
CA VAL A 587 -4.00 -15.86 21.28
C VAL A 587 -3.38 -17.18 21.72
N GLY A 588 -2.91 -17.96 20.75
CA GLY A 588 -2.20 -19.21 20.96
C GLY A 588 -0.76 -19.18 20.43
N GLU A 589 -0.07 -20.33 20.54
CA GLU A 589 1.28 -20.49 19.99
C GLU A 589 1.35 -20.35 18.46
N ASP A 590 0.26 -20.60 17.76
CA ASP A 590 0.20 -20.45 16.30
C ASP A 590 0.15 -18.98 15.86
N ASP A 591 -0.34 -18.09 16.73
CA ASP A 591 -0.43 -16.63 16.50
C ASP A 591 0.84 -15.89 16.92
N ARG A 592 1.87 -16.60 17.44
CA ARG A 592 3.05 -15.97 18.05
C ARG A 592 3.82 -15.01 17.13
N PHE A 593 3.66 -15.15 15.81
CA PHE A 593 4.31 -14.29 14.82
C PHE A 593 3.45 -13.11 14.37
N ASP A 594 2.26 -12.97 14.92
CA ASP A 594 1.36 -11.88 14.63
C ASP A 594 1.74 -10.62 15.41
N THR A 595 1.21 -9.47 14.97
CA THR A 595 1.45 -8.17 15.57
C THR A 595 0.14 -7.41 15.71
N ILE A 596 -0.10 -6.81 16.87
CA ILE A 596 -1.23 -5.92 17.09
C ILE A 596 -0.73 -4.48 17.02
N CYS A 597 -1.21 -3.72 16.05
CA CYS A 597 -0.86 -2.33 15.81
C CYS A 597 -1.89 -1.41 16.49
N VAL A 598 -1.40 -0.48 17.32
CA VAL A 598 -2.21 0.54 17.98
C VAL A 598 -1.78 1.91 17.47
N ARG A 599 -2.72 2.63 16.84
CA ARG A 599 -2.52 4.05 16.46
C ARG A 599 -3.36 4.93 17.36
N CYS A 600 -2.76 5.99 17.88
CA CYS A 600 -3.44 7.00 18.70
C CYS A 600 -3.03 8.40 18.21
N PRO A 601 -3.99 9.30 17.93
CA PRO A 601 -3.67 10.69 17.57
C PRO A 601 -3.18 11.52 18.76
N ASP A 602 -3.51 11.13 20.00
CA ASP A 602 -2.98 11.76 21.21
C ASP A 602 -1.54 11.31 21.46
N GLN A 603 -0.59 12.16 21.04
CA GLN A 603 0.85 11.95 21.16
C GLN A 603 1.35 11.82 22.61
N LYS A 604 0.57 12.28 23.60
CA LYS A 604 0.93 12.25 25.03
C LYS A 604 0.19 11.16 25.80
N ALA A 605 -0.61 10.34 25.12
CA ALA A 605 -1.27 9.21 25.76
C ALA A 605 -0.25 8.22 26.34
N GLN A 606 -0.63 7.49 27.38
CA GLN A 606 0.11 6.38 27.98
C GLN A 606 -0.49 5.06 27.50
N LEU A 607 0.35 4.05 27.27
CA LEU A 607 -0.11 2.69 26.98
C LEU A 607 0.23 1.79 28.18
N ILE A 608 -0.76 1.04 28.64
CA ILE A 608 -0.63 0.10 29.76
C ILE A 608 -0.79 -1.29 29.17
N ILE A 609 0.30 -2.03 29.05
CA ILE A 609 0.34 -3.38 28.47
C ILE A 609 0.51 -4.35 29.63
N ARG A 610 -0.56 -5.05 30.02
CA ARG A 610 -0.50 -6.14 31.01
C ARG A 610 0.19 -5.72 32.31
N GLY A 611 -0.11 -4.51 32.76
CA GLY A 611 0.46 -3.88 33.96
C GLY A 611 1.74 -3.06 33.73
N ARG A 612 2.48 -3.29 32.63
CA ARG A 612 3.64 -2.47 32.23
C ARG A 612 3.14 -1.13 31.67
N ARG A 613 3.71 -0.02 32.12
CA ARG A 613 3.36 1.32 31.62
C ARG A 613 4.42 1.83 30.65
N GLU A 614 3.97 2.35 29.52
CA GLU A 614 4.78 3.05 28.52
C GLU A 614 4.30 4.50 28.43
N GLU A 615 5.21 5.45 28.61
CA GLU A 615 4.93 6.88 28.57
C GLU A 615 5.08 7.40 27.13
N ALA A 616 4.06 8.11 26.63
CA ALA A 616 4.06 8.75 25.31
C ALA A 616 4.46 7.87 24.09
N PRO A 617 4.02 6.59 23.96
CA PRO A 617 4.43 5.70 22.87
C PRO A 617 4.00 6.16 21.46
N PHE A 618 3.18 7.20 21.35
CA PHE A 618 2.67 7.75 20.09
C PHE A 618 3.29 9.10 19.71
N ILE A 619 4.34 9.54 20.42
CA ILE A 619 5.00 10.81 20.16
C ILE A 619 5.46 10.89 18.69
N GLY A 620 5.28 12.06 18.06
CA GLY A 620 5.64 12.23 16.65
C GLY A 620 4.79 11.42 15.66
N GLY A 621 3.66 10.85 16.08
CA GLY A 621 2.73 10.09 15.24
C GLY A 621 2.95 8.57 15.21
N LEU A 622 3.91 8.07 15.99
CA LEU A 622 4.29 6.66 16.02
C LEU A 622 3.09 5.73 16.24
N THR A 623 3.07 4.61 15.51
CA THR A 623 2.16 3.48 15.76
C THR A 623 2.88 2.48 16.65
N ARG A 624 2.21 2.05 17.72
CA ARG A 624 2.78 1.07 18.66
C ARG A 624 2.45 -0.35 18.20
N ASN A 625 3.48 -1.17 18.01
CA ASN A 625 3.35 -2.55 17.53
C ASN A 625 3.61 -3.52 18.69
N LEU A 626 2.60 -4.31 19.06
CA LEU A 626 2.69 -5.32 20.11
C LEU A 626 2.88 -6.69 19.47
N ALA A 627 4.04 -7.33 19.66
CA ALA A 627 4.26 -8.69 19.19
C ALA A 627 3.43 -9.68 20.02
N VAL A 628 2.66 -10.54 19.36
CA VAL A 628 1.79 -11.50 20.06
C VAL A 628 2.60 -12.47 20.91
N ARG A 629 3.80 -12.87 20.47
CA ARG A 629 4.73 -13.66 21.30
C ARG A 629 4.97 -13.06 22.69
N ASP A 630 5.13 -11.75 22.78
CA ASP A 630 5.45 -11.10 24.06
C ASP A 630 4.21 -11.08 24.97
N LEU A 631 3.02 -11.02 24.34
CA LEU A 631 1.73 -11.15 25.00
C LEU A 631 1.44 -12.57 25.53
N LEU A 632 2.08 -13.62 24.97
CA LEU A 632 1.95 -15.00 25.45
C LEU A 632 2.68 -15.29 26.77
N THR A 633 3.63 -14.43 27.16
CA THR A 633 4.35 -14.57 28.44
C THR A 633 3.37 -14.50 29.62
N PRO A 634 3.51 -15.24 30.72
CA PRO A 634 2.61 -15.08 31.86
C PRO A 634 2.65 -13.68 32.49
N SER A 635 1.51 -13.07 32.81
CA SER A 635 1.39 -11.80 33.55
C SER A 635 0.27 -11.85 34.59
N ALA A 636 0.28 -10.91 35.54
CA ALA A 636 -0.76 -10.73 36.55
C ALA A 636 -1.95 -9.88 36.06
N ASP A 637 -1.76 -9.04 35.04
CA ASP A 637 -2.82 -8.29 34.36
C ASP A 637 -2.86 -8.71 32.90
N GLU A 638 -4.05 -8.98 32.38
CA GLU A 638 -4.26 -9.44 30.99
C GLU A 638 -4.78 -8.33 30.07
N ARG A 639 -5.00 -7.13 30.61
CA ARG A 639 -5.58 -6.00 29.86
C ARG A 639 -4.51 -5.19 29.16
N VAL A 640 -4.88 -4.66 28.00
CA VAL A 640 -4.15 -3.61 27.30
C VAL A 640 -5.03 -2.37 27.25
N MET A 641 -4.57 -1.28 27.87
CA MET A 641 -5.35 -0.05 28.06
C MET A 641 -4.59 1.17 27.55
N LEU A 642 -5.31 2.12 26.98
CA LEU A 642 -4.81 3.44 26.63
C LEU A 642 -5.31 4.45 27.66
N ARG A 643 -4.42 5.27 28.23
CA ARG A 643 -4.80 6.45 29.02
C ARG A 643 -4.46 7.70 28.24
N ARG A 644 -5.46 8.48 27.85
CA ARG A 644 -5.28 9.75 27.12
C ARG A 644 -4.70 10.83 28.03
N SER A 645 -4.13 11.87 27.43
CA SER A 645 -3.58 13.05 28.12
C SER A 645 -4.61 13.81 28.95
N ASN A 646 -5.90 13.75 28.58
CA ASN A 646 -7.01 14.30 29.35
C ASN A 646 -7.42 13.43 30.56
N GLY A 647 -6.76 12.28 30.77
CA GLY A 647 -7.01 11.34 31.87
C GLY A 647 -8.03 10.23 31.56
N SER A 648 -8.72 10.24 30.42
CA SER A 648 -9.67 9.17 30.07
C SER A 648 -8.96 7.86 29.76
N GLU A 649 -9.50 6.75 30.25
CA GLU A 649 -8.99 5.40 29.95
C GLU A 649 -9.88 4.67 28.94
N VAL A 650 -9.25 3.97 28.00
CA VAL A 650 -9.90 3.18 26.96
C VAL A 650 -9.32 1.77 27.01
N LEU A 651 -10.17 0.76 27.24
CA LEU A 651 -9.77 -0.64 27.12
C LEU A 651 -9.61 -0.96 25.63
N LEU A 652 -8.38 -1.32 25.23
CA LEU A 652 -8.12 -1.71 23.85
C LEU A 652 -8.54 -3.15 23.63
N PHE A 653 -8.02 -4.08 24.42
CA PHE A 653 -8.41 -5.49 24.43
C PHE A 653 -7.95 -6.18 25.72
N GLU A 654 -8.51 -7.35 26.00
CA GLU A 654 -8.15 -8.22 27.12
C GLU A 654 -7.70 -9.58 26.59
N LEU A 655 -6.53 -10.08 27.02
CA LEU A 655 -6.04 -11.39 26.61
C LEU A 655 -6.68 -12.51 27.43
N VAL A 656 -7.09 -13.57 26.75
CA VAL A 656 -7.71 -14.72 27.39
C VAL A 656 -7.12 -16.01 26.83
N ALA A 657 -6.39 -16.74 27.68
CA ALA A 657 -5.80 -18.02 27.28
C ALA A 657 -6.88 -19.02 26.82
N ALA A 658 -6.67 -19.60 25.64
CA ALA A 658 -7.52 -20.66 25.10
C ALA A 658 -7.41 -21.93 25.96
N LEU A 659 -8.56 -22.53 26.31
CA LEU A 659 -8.59 -23.77 27.09
C LEU A 659 -9.39 -24.86 26.37
N ALA A 660 -8.70 -25.93 26.00
CA ALA A 660 -9.30 -27.08 25.36
C ALA A 660 -9.76 -28.09 26.43
N PRO A 661 -11.03 -28.53 26.44
CA PRO A 661 -11.41 -29.73 27.17
C PRO A 661 -10.68 -30.94 26.58
N LEU A 662 -10.25 -31.86 27.45
CA LEU A 662 -9.72 -33.17 27.08
C LEU A 662 -10.82 -34.09 26.54
N GLU A 663 -12.03 -33.97 27.09
CA GLU A 663 -13.21 -34.72 26.67
C GLU A 663 -14.45 -33.83 26.81
N ILE A 664 -15.35 -33.87 25.81
CA ILE A 664 -16.69 -33.29 25.86
C ILE A 664 -17.70 -34.33 25.39
N ASN A 665 -18.71 -34.62 26.20
CA ASN A 665 -19.76 -35.57 25.88
C ASN A 665 -21.13 -34.93 26.05
N LEU A 666 -21.92 -34.88 24.97
CA LEU A 666 -23.33 -34.54 24.99
C LEU A 666 -24.16 -35.75 25.42
N LEU A 667 -24.88 -35.62 26.53
CA LEU A 667 -25.74 -36.67 27.06
C LEU A 667 -27.18 -36.46 26.58
N PRO A 668 -27.93 -37.55 26.29
CA PRO A 668 -29.33 -37.44 25.89
C PRO A 668 -30.20 -36.83 27.00
N ALA A 669 -31.00 -35.83 26.66
CA ALA A 669 -32.03 -35.23 27.51
C ALA A 669 -33.13 -34.60 26.63
N SER A 670 -34.37 -34.56 27.13
CA SER A 670 -35.56 -34.12 26.39
C SER A 670 -35.89 -32.62 26.56
N ASP A 671 -35.55 -32.08 27.72
CA ASP A 671 -35.95 -30.78 28.28
C ASP A 671 -34.73 -29.98 28.80
N ALA A 672 -33.53 -30.51 28.58
CA ALA A 672 -32.28 -29.89 28.96
C ALA A 672 -31.16 -30.30 28.00
N ILE A 673 -30.07 -29.55 28.03
CA ILE A 673 -28.78 -29.93 27.44
C ILE A 673 -27.87 -30.35 28.58
N ARG A 674 -27.39 -31.59 28.54
CA ARG A 674 -26.46 -32.15 29.52
C ARG A 674 -25.11 -32.40 28.89
N LEU A 675 -24.08 -31.86 29.51
CA LEU A 675 -22.70 -31.97 29.08
C LEU A 675 -21.86 -32.59 30.18
N ARG A 676 -20.90 -33.39 29.76
CA ARG A 676 -19.79 -33.83 30.60
C ARG A 676 -18.49 -33.35 30.00
N LEU A 677 -17.74 -32.61 30.80
CA LEU A 677 -16.49 -31.95 30.42
C LEU A 677 -15.35 -32.48 31.29
N LYS A 678 -14.17 -32.64 30.69
CA LYS A 678 -12.93 -33.00 31.40
C LYS A 678 -11.80 -32.06 30.98
N PHE A 679 -11.00 -31.61 31.93
CA PHE A 679 -9.95 -30.61 31.73
C PHE A 679 -8.58 -31.09 32.22
N ALA A 680 -7.51 -30.55 31.61
CA ALA A 680 -6.14 -30.81 32.05
C ALA A 680 -5.82 -30.17 33.40
N GLU A 681 -6.43 -29.02 33.68
CA GLU A 681 -6.28 -28.28 34.93
C GLU A 681 -7.59 -28.29 35.76
N PRO A 682 -7.52 -28.14 37.09
CA PRO A 682 -8.70 -28.11 37.95
C PRO A 682 -9.52 -26.83 37.72
N VAL A 683 -10.84 -26.98 37.71
CA VAL A 683 -11.82 -25.91 37.47
C VAL A 683 -12.46 -25.48 38.79
N ASP A 684 -12.52 -24.17 39.01
CA ASP A 684 -13.12 -23.56 40.20
C ASP A 684 -14.54 -23.04 39.93
N ALA A 685 -14.83 -22.58 38.72
CA ALA A 685 -16.17 -22.18 38.30
C ALA A 685 -16.39 -22.38 36.80
N VAL A 686 -17.66 -22.46 36.40
CA VAL A 686 -18.07 -22.51 34.97
C VAL A 686 -19.12 -21.45 34.68
N ALA A 687 -19.11 -20.96 33.45
CA ALA A 687 -20.09 -20.02 32.96
C ALA A 687 -20.52 -20.36 31.55
N VAL A 688 -21.72 -19.90 31.21
CA VAL A 688 -22.26 -19.97 29.86
C VAL A 688 -22.76 -18.60 29.46
N GLU A 689 -22.26 -18.12 28.33
CA GLU A 689 -22.73 -16.90 27.69
C GLU A 689 -23.70 -17.30 26.56
N ILE A 690 -24.96 -16.89 26.68
CA ILE A 690 -26.04 -17.31 25.80
C ILE A 690 -26.53 -16.11 24.99
N GLU A 691 -26.36 -16.18 23.68
CA GLU A 691 -26.83 -15.16 22.75
C GLU A 691 -28.10 -15.64 22.01
N ASN A 692 -29.12 -14.78 21.90
CA ASN A 692 -30.32 -15.05 21.09
C ASN A 692 -30.22 -14.48 19.66
N GLU A 693 -31.19 -14.80 18.79
CA GLU A 693 -31.19 -14.35 17.38
C GLU A 693 -31.23 -12.81 17.21
N ILE A 694 -31.60 -12.06 18.25
CA ILE A 694 -31.72 -10.60 18.24
C ILE A 694 -30.43 -9.93 18.75
N GLY A 695 -29.49 -10.72 19.30
CA GLY A 695 -28.20 -10.25 19.83
C GLY A 695 -28.21 -9.91 21.33
N GLU A 696 -29.27 -10.31 22.06
CA GLU A 696 -29.27 -10.19 23.52
C GLU A 696 -28.43 -11.31 24.13
N ILE A 697 -27.59 -10.94 25.09
CA ILE A 697 -26.66 -11.85 25.76
C ILE A 697 -27.04 -12.00 27.22
N VAL A 698 -27.10 -13.25 27.69
CA VAL A 698 -27.29 -13.62 29.09
C VAL A 698 -26.08 -14.42 29.56
N LEU A 699 -25.48 -13.99 30.67
CA LEU A 699 -24.40 -14.72 31.33
C LEU A 699 -24.95 -15.47 32.55
N ALA A 700 -24.66 -16.76 32.64
CA ALA A 700 -24.92 -17.56 33.84
C ALA A 700 -23.63 -18.16 34.37
N GLU A 701 -23.43 -18.07 35.68
CA GLU A 701 -22.23 -18.52 36.36
C GLU A 701 -22.57 -19.52 37.47
N ALA A 702 -21.70 -20.51 37.67
CA ALA A 702 -21.77 -21.47 38.76
C ALA A 702 -20.39 -21.67 39.37
N ALA A 703 -20.25 -21.33 40.64
CA ALA A 703 -19.10 -21.72 41.44
C ALA A 703 -19.15 -23.24 41.68
N LEU A 704 -18.06 -23.93 41.39
CA LEU A 704 -17.92 -25.37 41.63
C LEU A 704 -17.18 -25.66 42.94
N ARG A 705 -16.35 -24.72 43.40
CA ARG A 705 -15.49 -24.88 44.59
C ARG A 705 -15.58 -23.66 45.51
N TYR A 706 -14.46 -23.23 46.06
CA TYR A 706 -14.41 -22.33 47.22
C TYR A 706 -14.65 -20.86 46.88
N ARG A 707 -14.34 -20.42 45.65
CA ARG A 707 -14.49 -19.01 45.28
C ARG A 707 -15.89 -18.73 44.73
N PRO A 708 -16.59 -17.70 45.22
CA PRO A 708 -17.89 -17.32 44.68
C PRO A 708 -17.77 -16.78 43.25
N VAL A 709 -18.92 -16.74 42.58
CA VAL A 709 -19.11 -16.07 41.29
C VAL A 709 -19.90 -14.77 41.50
N ALA A 710 -19.84 -13.83 40.55
CA ALA A 710 -20.40 -12.49 40.71
C ALA A 710 -21.93 -12.49 40.64
N THR A 711 -22.49 -13.37 39.82
CA THR A 711 -23.94 -13.50 39.63
C THR A 711 -24.53 -14.63 40.48
N ARG A 712 -25.79 -14.46 40.85
CA ARG A 712 -26.56 -15.57 41.46
C ARG A 712 -26.85 -16.59 40.36
N ARG A 713 -26.46 -17.85 40.59
CA ARG A 713 -26.75 -18.97 39.67
C ARG A 713 -28.26 -19.02 39.36
N PRO A 714 -28.67 -18.90 38.09
CA PRO A 714 -30.05 -19.04 37.68
C PRO A 714 -30.60 -20.45 37.93
N GLU A 715 -31.91 -20.60 38.10
CA GLU A 715 -32.54 -21.90 38.34
C GLU A 715 -32.43 -22.85 37.14
N TRP A 716 -32.26 -22.34 35.93
CA TRP A 716 -32.10 -23.15 34.71
C TRP A 716 -30.66 -23.59 34.44
N PHE A 717 -29.69 -23.14 35.24
CA PHE A 717 -28.27 -23.42 35.05
C PHE A 717 -27.69 -24.20 36.22
N HIS A 718 -27.27 -25.43 35.95
CA HIS A 718 -26.69 -26.32 36.95
C HIS A 718 -25.31 -26.78 36.51
N ALA A 719 -24.36 -26.78 37.43
CA ALA A 719 -23.04 -27.34 37.20
C ALA A 719 -22.46 -27.87 38.50
N ASP A 720 -21.85 -29.05 38.43
CA ASP A 720 -21.29 -29.77 39.57
C ASP A 720 -19.98 -30.49 39.19
N VAL A 721 -19.07 -30.64 40.16
CA VAL A 721 -17.87 -31.48 40.00
C VAL A 721 -18.20 -32.95 40.15
N ARG A 722 -17.75 -33.77 39.21
CA ARG A 722 -18.04 -35.20 39.20
C ARG A 722 -17.12 -35.94 40.16
N ASP A 723 -17.67 -36.79 41.01
CA ASP A 723 -16.92 -37.63 41.96
C ASP A 723 -15.92 -36.82 42.82
N ASN A 724 -16.25 -35.55 43.10
CA ASN A 724 -15.39 -34.57 43.78
C ASN A 724 -14.04 -34.32 43.06
N ASN A 725 -13.96 -34.57 41.75
CA ASN A 725 -12.81 -34.34 40.91
C ASN A 725 -12.94 -32.97 40.21
N ALA A 726 -12.08 -32.01 40.59
CA ALA A 726 -12.06 -30.67 40.00
C ALA A 726 -11.70 -30.64 38.50
N HIS A 727 -11.21 -31.73 37.93
CA HIS A 727 -10.95 -31.85 36.49
C HIS A 727 -12.16 -32.30 35.68
N ALA A 728 -13.25 -32.73 36.32
CA ALA A 728 -14.43 -33.27 35.65
C ALA A 728 -15.69 -32.53 36.08
N VAL A 729 -16.39 -31.93 35.12
CA VAL A 729 -17.57 -31.11 35.36
C VAL A 729 -18.76 -31.67 34.60
N ASP A 730 -19.89 -31.86 35.28
CA ASP A 730 -21.18 -32.11 34.65
C ASP A 730 -21.96 -30.78 34.63
N LEU A 731 -22.47 -30.37 33.46
CA LEU A 731 -23.17 -29.11 33.22
C LEU A 731 -24.54 -29.39 32.61
N THR A 732 -25.58 -28.77 33.15
CA THR A 732 -26.97 -28.90 32.68
C THR A 732 -27.57 -27.52 32.45
N ILE A 733 -28.13 -27.32 31.26
CA ILE A 733 -28.87 -26.12 30.86
C ILE A 733 -30.30 -26.54 30.56
N ASP A 734 -31.23 -26.15 31.41
CA ASP A 734 -32.66 -26.42 31.19
C ASP A 734 -33.17 -25.54 30.06
N THR A 735 -34.10 -26.04 29.23
CA THR A 735 -34.58 -25.30 28.06
C THR A 735 -35.95 -24.64 28.26
N ASP A 736 -36.62 -24.90 29.38
CA ASP A 736 -38.00 -24.43 29.62
C ASP A 736 -38.15 -22.91 29.68
N TRP A 737 -37.08 -22.22 30.08
CA TRP A 737 -37.04 -20.75 30.15
C TRP A 737 -36.83 -20.09 28.78
N LEU A 738 -36.40 -20.86 27.78
CA LEU A 738 -36.15 -20.33 26.44
C LEU A 738 -37.48 -19.95 25.79
N ASP A 739 -37.48 -18.76 25.23
CA ASP A 739 -38.54 -18.19 24.43
C ASP A 739 -38.32 -18.49 22.93
N ASP A 740 -38.72 -17.57 22.05
CA ASP A 740 -38.72 -17.77 20.61
C ASP A 740 -37.31 -17.91 20.02
N GLY A 741 -37.10 -18.98 19.26
CA GLY A 741 -35.90 -19.22 18.47
C GLY A 741 -34.74 -19.91 19.21
N PRO A 742 -33.75 -20.42 18.48
CA PRO A 742 -32.53 -20.98 19.04
C PRO A 742 -31.64 -19.91 19.66
N ARG A 743 -30.82 -20.34 20.60
CA ARG A 743 -29.75 -19.55 21.20
C ARG A 743 -28.42 -20.28 21.07
N LEU A 744 -27.33 -19.52 20.95
CA LEU A 744 -25.97 -20.05 20.94
C LEU A 744 -25.35 -19.86 22.32
N ALA A 745 -24.99 -20.97 22.96
CA ALA A 745 -24.38 -21.00 24.28
C ALA A 745 -22.87 -21.23 24.15
N GLN A 746 -22.08 -20.19 24.39
CA GLN A 746 -20.62 -20.27 24.47
C GLN A 746 -20.19 -20.72 25.86
N LEU A 747 -19.29 -21.70 25.93
CA LEU A 747 -18.81 -22.27 27.19
C LEU A 747 -17.57 -21.54 27.70
N LEU A 748 -17.59 -21.16 28.98
CA LEU A 748 -16.46 -20.53 29.67
C LEU A 748 -16.14 -21.24 30.98
N ILE A 749 -14.88 -21.21 31.38
CA ILE A 749 -14.41 -21.76 32.66
C ILE A 749 -13.51 -20.78 33.41
N ARG A 750 -13.45 -20.92 34.73
CA ARG A 750 -12.46 -20.27 35.60
C ARG A 750 -11.60 -21.36 36.23
N PRO A 751 -10.34 -21.53 35.78
CA PRO A 751 -9.41 -22.47 36.39
C PRO A 751 -9.10 -22.09 37.85
N GLU A 752 -8.73 -23.07 38.65
CA GLU A 752 -8.31 -22.84 40.03
C GLU A 752 -7.08 -21.91 40.10
N GLY A 753 -7.14 -20.92 41.00
CA GLY A 753 -6.08 -19.92 41.15
C GLY A 753 -6.13 -18.77 40.15
N ARG A 754 -7.07 -18.75 39.20
CA ARG A 754 -7.31 -17.65 38.25
C ARG A 754 -8.55 -16.85 38.65
N GLU A 755 -8.63 -15.59 38.23
CA GLU A 755 -9.77 -14.69 38.55
C GLU A 755 -10.76 -14.50 37.39
N GLY A 756 -10.31 -14.61 36.13
CA GLY A 756 -11.13 -14.35 34.94
C GLY A 756 -11.75 -15.58 34.28
N TRP A 757 -12.84 -15.34 33.53
CA TRP A 757 -13.48 -16.32 32.65
C TRP A 757 -12.66 -16.57 31.39
N ARG A 758 -12.56 -17.84 30.97
CA ARG A 758 -11.82 -18.26 29.78
C ARG A 758 -12.74 -19.01 28.82
N PRO A 759 -12.88 -18.58 27.56
CA PRO A 759 -13.66 -19.32 26.58
C PRO A 759 -12.97 -20.64 26.27
N LEU A 760 -13.77 -21.68 26.09
CA LEU A 760 -13.27 -22.96 25.66
C LEU A 760 -12.90 -22.92 24.17
N ARG A 761 -11.62 -23.17 23.87
CA ARG A 761 -11.07 -23.20 22.50
C ARG A 761 -10.01 -24.29 22.38
N ASN A 762 -9.96 -24.97 21.23
CA ASN A 762 -8.89 -25.94 20.96
C ASN A 762 -7.62 -25.27 20.44
N SER A 763 -6.56 -26.05 20.21
CA SER A 763 -5.27 -25.53 19.71
C SER A 763 -5.35 -24.89 18.32
N ARG A 764 -6.36 -25.25 17.51
CA ARG A 764 -6.62 -24.63 16.20
C ARG A 764 -7.40 -23.31 16.33
N GLY A 765 -7.87 -22.97 17.53
CA GLY A 765 -8.71 -21.80 17.79
C GLY A 765 -10.22 -22.06 17.70
N ASP A 766 -10.65 -23.31 17.47
CA ASP A 766 -12.08 -23.63 17.32
C ASP A 766 -12.84 -23.39 18.62
N SER A 767 -13.98 -22.71 18.54
CA SER A 767 -14.87 -22.43 19.67
C SER A 767 -15.64 -23.68 20.09
N PHE A 768 -15.77 -23.89 21.41
CA PHE A 768 -16.75 -24.83 21.96
C PHE A 768 -18.04 -24.09 22.32
N ALA A 769 -19.09 -24.32 21.53
CA ALA A 769 -20.41 -23.71 21.71
C ALA A 769 -21.52 -24.70 21.38
N ILE A 770 -22.69 -24.52 22.00
CA ILE A 770 -23.82 -25.43 21.83
C ILE A 770 -25.06 -24.65 21.45
N ALA A 771 -25.80 -25.17 20.48
CA ALA A 771 -27.11 -24.65 20.17
C ALA A 771 -28.15 -25.19 21.16
N ILE A 772 -28.89 -24.28 21.80
CA ILE A 772 -30.01 -24.60 22.68
C ILE A 772 -31.30 -24.05 22.08
N SER A 773 -32.38 -24.80 22.18
CA SER A 773 -33.71 -24.37 21.71
C SER A 773 -34.79 -25.08 22.50
N ASN A 774 -35.94 -24.44 22.65
CA ASN A 774 -37.14 -25.08 23.17
C ASN A 774 -38.11 -25.36 21.99
N PRO A 775 -38.30 -26.63 21.60
CA PRO A 775 -39.19 -26.98 20.49
C PRO A 775 -40.64 -26.52 20.71
N ALA A 776 -41.08 -26.35 21.96
CA ALA A 776 -42.43 -25.91 22.29
C ALA A 776 -42.62 -24.38 22.20
N ALA A 777 -41.53 -23.61 22.11
CA ALA A 777 -41.54 -22.15 22.17
C ALA A 777 -41.37 -21.46 20.80
N ASP A 778 -41.31 -22.21 19.69
CA ASP A 778 -41.12 -21.65 18.34
C ASP A 778 -42.33 -20.78 17.93
N LYS A 779 -42.16 -19.45 18.00
CA LYS A 779 -43.21 -18.48 17.70
C LYS A 779 -43.06 -17.95 16.27
N PHE A 780 -44.15 -17.39 15.75
CA PHE A 780 -44.11 -16.72 14.46
C PHE A 780 -43.21 -15.47 14.52
N VAL A 781 -42.07 -15.52 13.82
CA VAL A 781 -41.20 -14.34 13.61
C VAL A 781 -41.88 -13.37 12.65
N ARG A 782 -41.96 -12.09 13.01
CA ARG A 782 -42.50 -11.03 12.15
C ARG A 782 -41.56 -10.71 10.99
N ASP A 783 -42.11 -10.32 9.84
CA ASP A 783 -41.35 -10.07 8.61
C ASP A 783 -40.24 -9.01 8.77
N ASP A 784 -40.46 -7.99 9.61
CA ASP A 784 -39.49 -6.92 9.90
C ASP A 784 -38.28 -7.39 10.75
N GLU A 785 -38.36 -8.55 11.41
CA GLU A 785 -37.28 -9.12 12.21
C GLU A 785 -36.48 -10.21 11.47
N ILE A 786 -37.02 -10.76 10.38
CA ILE A 786 -36.44 -11.94 9.70
C ILE A 786 -35.02 -11.66 9.24
N GLN A 787 -34.78 -10.49 8.63
CA GLN A 787 -33.46 -10.14 8.11
C GLN A 787 -32.40 -10.12 9.23
N ARG A 788 -32.66 -9.37 10.30
CA ARG A 788 -31.73 -9.25 11.44
C ARG A 788 -31.42 -10.61 12.06
N ARG A 789 -32.44 -11.44 12.28
CA ARG A 789 -32.26 -12.78 12.84
C ARG A 789 -31.48 -13.69 11.90
N PHE A 790 -31.76 -13.64 10.59
CA PHE A 790 -31.01 -14.41 9.59
C PHE A 790 -29.53 -14.00 9.53
N GLU A 791 -29.24 -12.70 9.58
CA GLU A 791 -27.87 -12.16 9.65
C GLU A 791 -27.13 -12.64 10.91
N THR A 792 -27.80 -12.67 12.07
CA THR A 792 -27.25 -13.27 13.30
C THR A 792 -26.89 -14.75 13.12
N LEU A 793 -27.78 -15.55 12.52
CA LEU A 793 -27.51 -16.97 12.25
C LEU A 793 -26.36 -17.15 11.27
N CYS A 794 -26.26 -16.30 10.23
CA CYS A 794 -25.13 -16.32 9.30
C CYS A 794 -23.81 -15.99 10.00
N ARG A 795 -23.79 -15.01 10.93
CA ARG A 795 -22.61 -14.71 11.75
C ARG A 795 -22.20 -15.92 12.60
N TRP A 796 -23.14 -16.56 13.30
CA TRP A 796 -22.85 -17.78 14.06
C TRP A 796 -22.28 -18.88 13.16
N LEU A 797 -22.92 -19.18 12.03
CA LEU A 797 -22.48 -20.23 11.11
C LEU A 797 -21.18 -19.91 10.34
N SER A 798 -20.69 -18.67 10.43
CA SER A 798 -19.41 -18.26 9.86
C SER A 798 -18.21 -18.56 10.79
N ASP A 799 -18.46 -18.78 12.08
CA ASP A 799 -17.43 -19.10 13.07
C ASP A 799 -16.89 -20.54 12.90
N CYS A 800 -15.70 -20.79 13.45
CA CYS A 800 -15.05 -22.09 13.47
C CYS A 800 -15.36 -22.81 14.79
N TYR A 801 -16.18 -23.87 14.73
CA TYR A 801 -16.53 -24.68 15.90
C TYR A 801 -15.85 -26.03 15.92
N ALA A 802 -15.56 -26.52 17.12
CA ALA A 802 -15.00 -27.85 17.33
C ALA A 802 -15.97 -28.94 16.81
N VAL A 803 -15.44 -30.06 16.35
CA VAL A 803 -16.22 -31.15 15.72
C VAL A 803 -17.37 -31.63 16.62
N GLU A 804 -17.13 -31.63 17.92
CA GLU A 804 -18.04 -32.09 18.96
C GLU A 804 -19.29 -31.21 19.10
N CYS A 805 -19.23 -29.97 18.62
CA CYS A 805 -20.32 -29.01 18.69
C CYS A 805 -21.34 -29.18 17.56
N TRP A 806 -20.87 -29.60 16.37
CA TRP A 806 -21.66 -29.66 15.13
C TRP A 806 -22.99 -30.43 15.23
N PRO A 807 -23.10 -31.58 15.95
CA PRO A 807 -24.38 -32.27 16.07
C PRO A 807 -25.53 -31.39 16.61
N THR A 808 -25.22 -30.48 17.53
CA THR A 808 -26.23 -29.56 18.07
C THR A 808 -26.53 -28.39 17.13
N LEU A 809 -25.48 -27.85 16.51
CA LEU A 809 -25.55 -26.73 15.56
C LEU A 809 -26.35 -27.13 14.31
N GLU A 810 -26.07 -28.30 13.72
CA GLU A 810 -26.76 -28.82 12.54
C GLU A 810 -28.25 -29.03 12.79
N ARG A 811 -28.59 -29.68 13.90
CA ARG A 811 -29.99 -29.98 14.24
C ARG A 811 -30.80 -28.70 14.46
N THR A 812 -30.20 -27.69 15.08
CA THR A 812 -30.91 -26.54 15.64
C THR A 812 -30.73 -25.29 14.80
N ILE A 813 -29.48 -24.81 14.68
CA ILE A 813 -29.16 -23.53 14.01
C ILE A 813 -29.28 -23.67 12.49
N VAL A 814 -28.74 -24.74 11.88
CA VAL A 814 -28.77 -24.90 10.42
C VAL A 814 -30.21 -25.09 9.92
N SER A 815 -31.02 -25.86 10.64
CA SER A 815 -32.46 -26.02 10.35
C SER A 815 -33.20 -24.68 10.39
N ARG A 816 -33.00 -23.89 11.45
CA ARG A 816 -33.60 -22.57 11.61
C ARG A 816 -33.13 -21.57 10.54
N TRP A 817 -31.83 -21.57 10.24
CA TRP A 817 -31.20 -20.73 9.22
C TRP A 817 -31.79 -20.99 7.84
N LYS A 818 -31.97 -22.26 7.44
CA LYS A 818 -32.65 -22.61 6.18
C LYS A 818 -34.09 -22.11 6.16
N ALA A 819 -34.84 -22.29 7.25
CA ALA A 819 -36.24 -21.86 7.34
C ALA A 819 -36.39 -20.34 7.24
N LEU A 820 -35.59 -19.57 7.98
CA LEU A 820 -35.60 -18.10 7.91
C LEU A 820 -35.07 -17.59 6.58
N GLY A 821 -34.04 -18.21 6.00
CA GLY A 821 -33.52 -17.84 4.68
C GLY A 821 -34.57 -17.99 3.57
N LEU A 822 -35.32 -19.09 3.56
CA LEU A 822 -36.43 -19.30 2.61
C LEU A 822 -37.55 -18.27 2.79
N ARG A 823 -37.89 -17.90 4.03
CA ARG A 823 -38.87 -16.85 4.31
C ARG A 823 -38.38 -15.47 3.89
N LEU A 824 -37.14 -15.13 4.22
CA LEU A 824 -36.51 -13.87 3.85
C LEU A 824 -36.51 -13.69 2.33
N ARG A 825 -36.19 -14.76 1.60
CA ARG A 825 -36.19 -14.77 0.14
C ARG A 825 -37.54 -14.40 -0.48
N ALA A 826 -38.64 -14.75 0.18
CA ALA A 826 -39.99 -14.42 -0.28
C ALA A 826 -40.36 -12.93 -0.07
N LEU A 827 -39.59 -12.19 0.73
CA LEU A 827 -39.81 -10.76 0.97
C LEU A 827 -39.16 -9.88 -0.11
N PRO A 828 -39.69 -8.67 -0.36
CA PRO A 828 -39.06 -7.69 -1.24
C PRO A 828 -37.63 -7.37 -0.79
N GLY A 829 -36.65 -7.48 -1.69
CA GLY A 829 -35.23 -7.28 -1.37
C GLY A 829 -34.55 -8.46 -0.66
N GLY A 830 -35.27 -9.57 -0.43
CA GLY A 830 -34.78 -10.76 0.26
C GLY A 830 -33.50 -11.35 -0.33
N ASP A 831 -33.41 -11.51 -1.66
CA ASP A 831 -32.21 -12.01 -2.32
C ASP A 831 -30.98 -11.12 -2.02
N SER A 832 -31.16 -9.79 -1.97
CA SER A 832 -30.08 -8.86 -1.65
C SER A 832 -29.57 -9.03 -0.22
N ALA A 833 -30.50 -9.16 0.74
CA ALA A 833 -30.15 -9.43 2.13
C ALA A 833 -29.44 -10.79 2.30
N ILE A 834 -29.88 -11.83 1.58
CA ILE A 834 -29.25 -13.15 1.62
C ILE A 834 -27.84 -13.11 1.02
N MET A 835 -27.63 -12.41 -0.10
CA MET A 835 -26.29 -12.23 -0.68
C MET A 835 -25.36 -11.52 0.30
N ARG A 836 -25.82 -10.42 0.92
CA ARG A 836 -25.02 -9.68 1.90
C ARG A 836 -24.64 -10.56 3.10
N ALA A 837 -25.58 -11.35 3.60
CA ALA A 837 -25.31 -12.25 4.71
C ALA A 837 -24.37 -13.42 4.33
N ALA A 838 -24.38 -13.87 3.07
CA ALA A 838 -23.44 -14.88 2.55
C ALA A 838 -21.98 -14.38 2.55
N SER A 839 -21.83 -13.07 2.48
CA SER A 839 -20.59 -12.32 2.34
C SER A 839 -19.97 -11.87 3.67
N ILE A 840 -20.57 -12.24 4.81
CA ILE A 840 -20.02 -11.95 6.13
C ILE A 840 -18.66 -12.67 6.26
N PRO A 841 -17.56 -11.95 6.54
CA PRO A 841 -16.27 -12.58 6.75
C PRO A 841 -16.30 -13.43 8.03
N PRO A 842 -15.45 -14.48 8.12
CA PRO A 842 -15.23 -15.18 9.37
C PRO A 842 -14.83 -14.19 10.48
N PRO A 843 -15.22 -14.43 11.74
CA PRO A 843 -14.82 -13.57 12.85
C PRO A 843 -13.29 -13.57 13.03
N ASP A 844 -12.75 -12.47 13.59
CA ASP A 844 -11.30 -12.26 13.72
C ASP A 844 -10.59 -13.32 14.56
N HIS A 845 -11.32 -14.06 15.39
CA HIS A 845 -10.78 -15.17 16.19
C HIS A 845 -10.81 -16.53 15.47
N ALA A 846 -11.34 -16.60 14.25
CA ALA A 846 -11.35 -17.83 13.47
C ALA A 846 -9.93 -18.19 12.99
N ALA A 847 -9.68 -19.49 12.87
CA ALA A 847 -8.42 -20.02 12.37
C ALA A 847 -8.09 -19.42 10.99
N PRO A 848 -6.83 -19.01 10.70
CA PRO A 848 -6.46 -18.34 9.44
C PRO A 848 -6.87 -19.07 8.15
N GLY A 849 -6.87 -20.41 8.17
CA GLY A 849 -7.29 -21.24 7.04
C GLY A 849 -8.78 -21.63 7.06
N TRP A 850 -9.58 -21.10 7.98
CA TRP A 850 -10.98 -21.45 8.09
C TRP A 850 -11.80 -20.84 6.95
N VAL A 851 -12.46 -21.71 6.20
CA VAL A 851 -13.47 -21.33 5.21
C VAL A 851 -14.80 -21.91 5.68
N PRO A 852 -15.82 -21.07 5.96
CA PRO A 852 -17.04 -21.57 6.57
C PRO A 852 -17.75 -22.59 5.68
N ILE A 853 -18.49 -23.51 6.32
CA ILE A 853 -19.03 -24.71 5.66
C ILE A 853 -20.29 -24.41 4.86
N LEU A 854 -21.19 -23.59 5.43
CA LEU A 854 -22.56 -23.44 4.94
C LEU A 854 -22.72 -22.15 4.16
N HIS A 855 -23.29 -22.23 2.95
CA HIS A 855 -23.58 -21.08 2.10
C HIS A 855 -25.06 -21.09 1.72
N PRO A 856 -25.72 -19.92 1.57
CA PRO A 856 -27.13 -19.85 1.15
C PRO A 856 -27.50 -20.59 -0.15
N LEU A 857 -26.52 -21.01 -0.97
CA LEU A 857 -26.76 -21.80 -2.18
C LEU A 857 -27.34 -23.18 -1.85
N CYS A 858 -27.15 -23.67 -0.63
CA CYS A 858 -27.72 -24.93 -0.16
C CYS A 858 -29.26 -24.91 -0.09
N PHE A 859 -29.89 -23.74 -0.02
CA PHE A 859 -31.36 -23.60 -0.05
C PHE A 859 -31.88 -22.65 -1.15
N ALA A 860 -31.01 -21.84 -1.74
CA ALA A 860 -31.29 -20.98 -2.88
C ALA A 860 -30.23 -21.15 -3.98
N PRO A 861 -30.22 -22.28 -4.73
CA PRO A 861 -29.21 -22.55 -5.76
C PRO A 861 -29.16 -21.47 -6.85
N ASP A 862 -30.29 -20.82 -7.12
CA ASP A 862 -30.50 -19.76 -8.10
C ASP A 862 -30.36 -18.35 -7.51
N LEU A 863 -29.78 -18.19 -6.31
CA LEU A 863 -29.59 -16.88 -5.65
C LEU A 863 -28.93 -15.87 -6.60
N TYR A 864 -27.85 -16.28 -7.27
CA TYR A 864 -27.13 -15.44 -8.23
C TYR A 864 -27.78 -15.40 -9.61
N ALA A 865 -29.02 -15.84 -9.80
CA ALA A 865 -29.85 -15.55 -10.98
C ALA A 865 -30.72 -14.30 -10.79
N ALA A 866 -30.70 -13.69 -9.60
CA ALA A 866 -31.48 -12.50 -9.29
C ALA A 866 -31.20 -11.32 -10.23
N ALA A 867 -32.19 -10.43 -10.33
CA ALA A 867 -32.11 -9.23 -11.15
C ALA A 867 -30.93 -8.33 -10.73
N PRO A 868 -30.24 -7.64 -11.66
CA PRO A 868 -29.03 -6.87 -11.34
C PRO A 868 -29.21 -5.83 -10.22
N ARG A 869 -30.39 -5.20 -10.12
CA ARG A 869 -30.75 -4.28 -9.01
C ARG A 869 -30.60 -4.89 -7.60
N ALA A 870 -30.71 -6.21 -7.45
CA ALA A 870 -30.57 -6.88 -6.15
C ALA A 870 -29.11 -6.85 -5.64
N PHE A 871 -28.14 -6.59 -6.51
CA PHE A 871 -26.72 -6.55 -6.17
C PHE A 871 -26.28 -5.18 -5.65
N ALA A 872 -27.08 -4.12 -5.85
CA ALA A 872 -26.69 -2.74 -5.53
C ALA A 872 -26.24 -2.57 -4.07
N THR A 873 -26.88 -3.28 -3.14
CA THR A 873 -26.57 -3.12 -1.71
C THR A 873 -25.28 -3.80 -1.25
N LEU A 874 -24.63 -4.56 -2.14
CA LEU A 874 -23.32 -5.15 -1.89
C LEU A 874 -22.18 -4.12 -1.94
N ALA A 875 -22.44 -2.92 -2.47
CA ALA A 875 -21.43 -1.85 -2.53
C ALA A 875 -20.91 -1.43 -1.15
N ALA A 876 -21.72 -1.61 -0.10
CA ALA A 876 -21.36 -1.33 1.29
C ALA A 876 -20.53 -2.45 1.96
N SER A 877 -20.18 -3.51 1.22
CA SER A 877 -19.34 -4.61 1.73
C SER A 877 -17.91 -4.15 1.96
N SER A 878 -17.31 -4.55 3.08
CA SER A 878 -15.88 -4.35 3.35
C SER A 878 -14.98 -5.27 2.51
N ASP A 879 -15.51 -6.39 2.01
CA ASP A 879 -14.79 -7.24 1.04
C ASP A 879 -14.93 -6.65 -0.36
N HIS A 880 -13.81 -6.18 -0.91
CA HIS A 880 -13.72 -5.64 -2.27
C HIS A 880 -14.30 -6.59 -3.32
N GLY A 881 -14.09 -7.91 -3.21
CA GLY A 881 -14.60 -8.90 -4.17
C GLY A 881 -16.11 -9.04 -4.19
N ILE A 882 -16.75 -8.67 -3.10
CA ILE A 882 -18.21 -8.67 -2.98
C ILE A 882 -18.77 -7.32 -3.42
N ALA A 883 -18.09 -6.22 -3.09
CA ALA A 883 -18.45 -4.88 -3.56
C ALA A 883 -18.42 -4.78 -5.10
N GLU A 884 -17.49 -5.48 -5.75
CA GLU A 884 -17.41 -5.61 -7.21
C GLU A 884 -18.70 -6.11 -7.84
N MET A 885 -19.42 -7.03 -7.18
CA MET A 885 -20.70 -7.55 -7.70
C MET A 885 -21.77 -6.48 -7.76
N ALA A 886 -21.68 -5.41 -6.94
CA ALA A 886 -22.63 -4.31 -6.98
C ALA A 886 -22.62 -3.57 -8.32
N ALA A 887 -21.51 -3.62 -9.06
CA ALA A 887 -21.42 -3.04 -10.40
C ALA A 887 -22.44 -3.66 -11.37
N LEU A 888 -22.97 -4.86 -11.12
CA LEU A 888 -24.08 -5.42 -11.91
C LEU A 888 -25.27 -4.46 -11.98
N ALA A 889 -25.63 -3.80 -10.88
CA ALA A 889 -26.76 -2.88 -10.84
C ALA A 889 -26.59 -1.65 -11.75
N THR A 890 -25.33 -1.28 -12.04
CA THR A 890 -25.00 -0.13 -12.89
C THR A 890 -25.12 -0.47 -14.39
N LEU A 891 -24.92 -1.74 -14.76
CA LEU A 891 -24.99 -2.20 -16.16
C LEU A 891 -26.40 -2.02 -16.76
N ASP A 892 -27.44 -2.15 -15.94
CA ASP A 892 -28.84 -1.96 -16.32
C ASP A 892 -29.26 -0.48 -16.42
N THR A 893 -28.53 0.43 -15.75
CA THR A 893 -28.99 1.81 -15.51
C THR A 893 -28.27 2.88 -16.32
N ALA A 894 -27.06 2.58 -16.85
CA ALA A 894 -26.26 3.51 -17.63
C ALA A 894 -25.77 2.90 -18.95
N ARG A 895 -25.27 3.76 -19.86
CA ARG A 895 -24.60 3.27 -21.07
C ARG A 895 -23.21 2.75 -20.66
N LEU A 896 -22.80 1.61 -21.22
CA LEU A 896 -21.50 0.99 -20.90
C LEU A 896 -20.29 1.92 -21.06
N ARG A 897 -20.36 2.92 -21.97
CA ARG A 897 -19.28 3.89 -22.19
C ARG A 897 -19.23 5.00 -21.15
N ASP A 898 -20.34 5.23 -20.46
CA ASP A 898 -20.46 6.28 -19.44
C ASP A 898 -20.06 5.73 -18.04
N LEU A 899 -19.80 4.42 -17.94
CA LEU A 899 -19.37 3.75 -16.71
C LEU A 899 -17.84 3.84 -16.55
N SER A 900 -17.37 4.85 -15.81
CA SER A 900 -15.94 5.09 -15.52
C SER A 900 -15.25 3.91 -14.83
N HIS A 901 -16.01 3.09 -14.09
CA HIS A 901 -15.48 1.93 -13.38
C HIS A 901 -15.23 0.71 -14.28
N LEU A 902 -15.55 0.73 -15.59
CA LEU A 902 -15.23 -0.36 -16.52
C LEU A 902 -13.94 -0.09 -17.31
N HIS A 903 -13.09 -1.09 -17.45
CA HIS A 903 -11.88 -0.99 -18.24
C HIS A 903 -12.20 -0.99 -19.74
N ALA A 904 -11.52 -0.16 -20.52
CA ALA A 904 -11.69 -0.07 -21.98
C ALA A 904 -11.38 -1.38 -22.75
N ALA A 905 -10.78 -2.36 -22.07
CA ALA A 905 -10.42 -3.66 -22.63
C ALA A 905 -11.65 -4.52 -22.94
N ILE A 906 -12.80 -4.16 -22.36
CA ILE A 906 -14.05 -4.83 -22.62
C ILE A 906 -14.58 -4.56 -24.03
N PHE A 907 -14.34 -3.37 -24.58
CA PHE A 907 -15.01 -2.94 -25.80
C PHE A 907 -14.61 -3.72 -27.06
N PRO A 908 -13.35 -4.16 -27.25
CA PRO A 908 -12.99 -5.08 -28.33
C PRO A 908 -13.74 -6.43 -28.32
N GLY A 909 -14.39 -6.80 -27.21
CA GLY A 909 -15.28 -7.96 -27.13
C GLY A 909 -16.56 -7.83 -27.97
N PHE A 910 -16.94 -6.63 -28.40
CA PHE A 910 -18.08 -6.37 -29.28
C PHE A 910 -17.68 -6.50 -30.76
N GLU A 911 -18.50 -7.17 -31.57
CA GLU A 911 -18.23 -7.32 -33.01
C GLU A 911 -18.16 -5.96 -33.73
N ASN A 912 -19.00 -5.01 -33.34
CA ASN A 912 -19.11 -3.71 -33.99
C ASN A 912 -18.23 -2.61 -33.36
N TRP A 913 -17.28 -2.97 -32.46
CA TRP A 913 -16.46 -2.01 -31.71
C TRP A 913 -15.84 -0.91 -32.56
N LYS A 914 -15.15 -1.27 -33.65
CA LYS A 914 -14.46 -0.30 -34.52
C LYS A 914 -15.43 0.74 -35.09
N GLN A 915 -16.55 0.27 -35.65
CA GLN A 915 -17.60 1.12 -36.18
C GLN A 915 -18.22 2.00 -35.09
N ALA A 916 -18.52 1.42 -33.92
CA ALA A 916 -19.10 2.14 -32.80
C ALA A 916 -18.15 3.21 -32.25
N ASN A 917 -16.83 3.00 -32.31
CA ASN A 917 -15.82 3.97 -31.89
C ASN A 917 -15.75 5.17 -32.85
N GLU A 918 -15.86 4.91 -34.15
CA GLU A 918 -15.80 5.95 -35.20
C GLU A 918 -17.10 6.75 -35.34
N THR A 919 -18.25 6.10 -35.17
CA THR A 919 -19.57 6.68 -35.50
C THR A 919 -20.44 7.03 -34.28
N GLY A 920 -20.00 6.66 -33.08
CA GLY A 920 -20.81 6.79 -31.85
C GLY A 920 -22.00 5.82 -31.78
N ALA A 921 -22.07 4.83 -32.68
CA ALA A 921 -23.12 3.81 -32.67
C ALA A 921 -23.12 2.98 -31.37
N ARG A 922 -24.26 2.37 -31.03
CA ARG A 922 -24.42 1.51 -29.86
C ARG A 922 -23.55 0.24 -30.02
N LEU A 923 -22.92 -0.19 -28.93
CA LEU A 923 -22.18 -1.46 -28.89
C LEU A 923 -23.14 -2.65 -28.90
N GLU A 924 -22.91 -3.59 -29.82
CA GLU A 924 -23.77 -4.76 -30.07
C GLU A 924 -22.93 -6.02 -30.27
N ARG A 925 -23.52 -7.20 -30.00
CA ARG A 925 -22.88 -8.52 -30.17
C ARG A 925 -21.61 -8.70 -29.37
N PHE A 926 -21.76 -8.65 -28.05
CA PHE A 926 -20.69 -8.96 -27.14
C PHE A 926 -20.41 -10.46 -27.10
N SER A 927 -19.16 -10.86 -27.29
CA SER A 927 -18.72 -12.25 -27.22
C SER A 927 -17.68 -12.44 -26.12
N PRO A 928 -17.98 -13.18 -25.04
CA PRO A 928 -17.00 -13.53 -24.01
C PRO A 928 -15.75 -14.22 -24.57
N GLY A 929 -15.90 -15.07 -25.59
CA GLY A 929 -14.76 -15.73 -26.26
C GLY A 929 -13.84 -14.74 -26.97
N ARG A 930 -14.39 -13.72 -27.65
CA ARG A 930 -13.58 -12.61 -28.22
C ARG A 930 -12.92 -11.79 -27.12
N TYR A 931 -13.67 -11.47 -26.07
CA TYR A 931 -13.12 -10.74 -24.93
C TYR A 931 -11.93 -11.47 -24.30
N PHE A 932 -12.03 -12.78 -24.06
CA PHE A 932 -10.94 -13.59 -23.53
C PHE A 932 -9.68 -13.57 -24.41
N GLN A 933 -9.83 -13.57 -25.74
CA GLN A 933 -8.69 -13.43 -26.65
C GLN A 933 -8.02 -12.05 -26.53
N PHE A 934 -8.81 -10.98 -26.43
CA PHE A 934 -8.27 -9.63 -26.28
C PHE A 934 -7.71 -9.35 -24.89
N LEU A 935 -8.27 -9.93 -23.83
CA LEU A 935 -7.80 -9.75 -22.46
C LEU A 935 -6.32 -10.12 -22.30
N GLN A 936 -5.89 -11.22 -22.95
CA GLN A 936 -4.48 -11.63 -22.95
C GLN A 936 -3.56 -10.66 -23.72
N ILE A 937 -4.10 -9.87 -24.65
CA ILE A 937 -3.33 -8.86 -25.40
C ILE A 937 -3.14 -7.60 -24.54
N PHE A 938 -4.15 -7.22 -23.75
CA PHE A 938 -4.08 -6.08 -22.83
C PHE A 938 -3.29 -6.37 -21.56
N ASP A 939 -3.07 -7.64 -21.24
CA ASP A 939 -2.28 -8.08 -20.10
C ASP A 939 -0.76 -7.89 -20.34
N THR A 940 -0.29 -6.67 -20.11
CA THR A 940 1.12 -6.28 -20.37
C THR A 940 2.01 -6.32 -19.13
N ASP A 941 1.44 -6.28 -17.92
CA ASP A 941 2.18 -6.25 -16.65
C ASP A 941 1.73 -7.37 -15.71
N PRO A 942 2.56 -8.43 -15.55
CA PRO A 942 2.24 -9.53 -14.65
C PRO A 942 2.02 -9.14 -13.18
N SER A 943 2.57 -8.01 -12.75
CA SER A 943 2.52 -7.53 -11.37
C SER A 943 1.29 -6.68 -11.06
N ALA A 944 0.58 -6.17 -12.08
CA ALA A 944 -0.46 -5.16 -11.90
C ALA A 944 -1.65 -5.64 -11.03
N GLY A 945 -1.96 -6.94 -11.05
CA GLY A 945 -3.01 -7.52 -10.20
C GLY A 945 -2.74 -7.42 -8.69
N TRP A 946 -1.49 -7.29 -8.26
CA TRP A 946 -1.15 -7.07 -6.86
C TRP A 946 -1.52 -5.66 -6.37
N PHE A 947 -1.68 -4.71 -7.29
CA PHE A 947 -1.88 -3.29 -7.01
C PHE A 947 -3.28 -2.78 -7.32
N TRP A 948 -4.15 -3.67 -7.80
CA TRP A 948 -5.50 -3.30 -8.20
C TRP A 948 -6.35 -2.92 -6.98
N ARG A 949 -6.99 -1.75 -7.04
CA ARG A 949 -7.66 -1.09 -5.89
C ARG A 949 -9.20 -1.07 -5.97
N GLY A 950 -9.82 -1.99 -6.71
CA GLY A 950 -11.29 -2.06 -6.83
C GLY A 950 -11.85 -1.55 -8.16
N THR A 951 -11.13 -0.68 -8.87
CA THR A 951 -11.47 -0.18 -10.20
C THR A 951 -10.20 0.12 -11.01
N PRO A 952 -10.28 0.13 -12.36
CA PRO A 952 -11.42 -0.28 -13.19
C PRO A 952 -11.63 -1.80 -13.20
N LEU A 953 -12.88 -2.23 -13.41
CA LEU A 953 -13.35 -3.61 -13.50
C LEU A 953 -13.22 -4.16 -14.92
N LEU A 954 -13.26 -5.49 -15.05
CA LEU A 954 -13.11 -6.22 -16.32
C LEU A 954 -11.88 -5.82 -17.15
N GLY A 955 -10.78 -5.44 -16.48
CA GLY A 955 -9.46 -5.22 -17.07
C GLY A 955 -8.47 -6.34 -16.72
N PRO A 956 -7.25 -6.31 -17.31
CA PRO A 956 -6.19 -7.28 -16.99
C PRO A 956 -5.80 -7.26 -15.51
N ASP A 957 -5.73 -6.07 -14.89
CA ASP A 957 -5.35 -5.91 -13.47
C ASP A 957 -6.39 -6.55 -12.54
N HIS A 958 -7.68 -6.26 -12.76
CA HIS A 958 -8.78 -6.87 -12.03
C HIS A 958 -8.78 -8.41 -12.20
N TRP A 959 -8.63 -8.88 -13.44
CA TRP A 959 -8.54 -10.32 -13.74
C TRP A 959 -7.38 -11.00 -13.01
N ARG A 960 -6.19 -10.38 -12.97
CA ARG A 960 -5.04 -10.89 -12.22
C ARG A 960 -5.27 -10.86 -10.71
N ALA A 961 -5.80 -9.75 -10.19
CA ALA A 961 -6.10 -9.59 -8.77
C ALA A 961 -7.04 -10.70 -8.28
N ALA A 962 -8.09 -11.00 -9.04
CA ALA A 962 -9.04 -12.06 -8.73
C ALA A 962 -8.37 -13.45 -8.64
N HIS A 963 -7.44 -13.76 -9.55
CA HIS A 963 -6.70 -15.03 -9.50
C HIS A 963 -5.67 -15.07 -8.37
N ILE A 964 -4.97 -13.96 -8.11
CA ILE A 964 -4.01 -13.86 -7.00
C ILE A 964 -4.72 -14.13 -5.68
N ARG A 965 -5.86 -13.47 -5.43
CA ARG A 965 -6.63 -13.66 -4.18
C ARG A 965 -7.15 -15.09 -4.04
N LEU A 966 -7.57 -15.73 -5.14
CA LEU A 966 -7.89 -17.16 -5.13
C LEU A 966 -6.70 -17.99 -4.64
N ILE A 967 -5.53 -17.83 -5.27
CA ILE A 967 -4.31 -18.59 -4.93
C ILE A 967 -3.97 -18.40 -3.45
N GLU A 968 -4.08 -17.18 -2.94
CA GLU A 968 -3.79 -16.88 -1.54
C GLU A 968 -4.76 -17.54 -0.57
N ARG A 969 -6.07 -17.56 -0.90
CA ARG A 969 -7.06 -18.26 -0.06
C ARG A 969 -6.88 -19.79 -0.14
N LEU A 970 -6.45 -20.34 -1.28
CA LEU A 970 -6.08 -21.75 -1.40
C LEU A 970 -4.87 -22.10 -0.52
N ASP A 971 -3.81 -21.29 -0.60
CA ASP A 971 -2.59 -21.47 0.20
C ASP A 971 -2.88 -21.33 1.71
N ALA A 972 -3.66 -20.32 2.10
CA ALA A 972 -4.04 -20.09 3.50
C ALA A 972 -4.92 -21.23 4.05
N ALA A 973 -5.82 -21.76 3.25
CA ALA A 973 -6.65 -22.92 3.60
C ALA A 973 -5.88 -24.27 3.54
N GLY A 974 -4.59 -24.26 3.16
CA GLY A 974 -3.78 -25.48 3.03
C GLY A 974 -4.23 -26.38 1.88
N LEU A 975 -4.95 -25.85 0.90
CA LEU A 975 -5.48 -26.62 -0.23
C LEU A 975 -4.43 -26.70 -1.33
N PHE A 976 -4.11 -27.92 -1.77
CA PHE A 976 -3.19 -28.19 -2.90
C PHE A 976 -1.71 -27.79 -2.64
N VAL A 977 -1.28 -27.70 -1.38
CA VAL A 977 0.06 -27.17 -1.00
C VAL A 977 1.16 -28.26 -0.95
N GLU A 978 0.87 -29.53 -0.59
CA GLU A 978 1.82 -30.67 -0.60
C GLU A 978 1.12 -32.03 -0.85
N ASP A 979 1.87 -33.06 -1.32
CA ASP A 979 1.40 -34.44 -1.64
C ASP A 979 1.02 -35.29 -0.40
N THR A 980 1.22 -34.75 0.81
CA THR A 980 0.80 -35.41 2.05
C THR A 980 -0.68 -35.15 2.29
N ALA A 981 -1.50 -36.16 1.99
CA ALA A 981 -2.92 -36.14 2.34
C ALA A 981 -3.07 -35.98 3.87
N GLU A 982 -3.47 -34.80 4.33
CA GLU A 982 -3.96 -34.67 5.70
C GLU A 982 -5.23 -35.51 5.84
N GLU A 983 -5.24 -36.46 6.78
CA GLU A 983 -6.45 -37.18 7.14
C GLU A 983 -7.40 -36.22 7.88
N GLY A 984 -8.47 -35.76 7.22
CA GLY A 984 -9.40 -34.82 7.82
C GLY A 984 -10.58 -34.40 6.93
N PRO A 985 -11.53 -33.61 7.46
CA PRO A 985 -12.69 -33.11 6.70
C PRO A 985 -12.31 -32.24 5.49
N ASN A 986 -11.20 -31.47 5.59
CA ASN A 986 -10.73 -30.60 4.52
C ASN A 986 -10.17 -31.38 3.33
N SER A 987 -9.51 -32.53 3.52
CA SER A 987 -9.03 -33.34 2.39
C SER A 987 -10.18 -33.96 1.60
N ARG A 988 -11.30 -34.33 2.24
CA ARG A 988 -12.52 -34.78 1.53
C ARG A 988 -13.15 -33.65 0.71
N ARG A 989 -13.15 -32.42 1.24
CA ARG A 989 -13.64 -31.24 0.49
C ARG A 989 -12.74 -30.92 -0.68
N GLN A 990 -11.43 -30.94 -0.48
CA GLN A 990 -10.43 -30.73 -1.52
C GLN A 990 -10.63 -31.74 -2.67
N GLN A 991 -10.75 -33.03 -2.36
CA GLN A 991 -11.00 -34.07 -3.37
C GLN A 991 -12.31 -33.87 -4.13
N SER A 992 -13.39 -33.49 -3.43
CA SER A 992 -14.69 -33.26 -4.05
C SER A 992 -14.65 -32.02 -4.96
N LEU A 993 -14.05 -30.93 -4.48
CA LEU A 993 -13.83 -29.72 -5.25
C LEU A 993 -12.98 -29.98 -6.50
N GLN A 994 -11.86 -30.71 -6.36
CA GLN A 994 -10.98 -31.04 -7.49
C GLN A 994 -11.69 -31.83 -8.58
N ARG A 995 -12.47 -32.87 -8.20
CA ARG A 995 -13.29 -33.64 -9.15
C ARG A 995 -14.29 -32.76 -9.89
N LEU A 996 -14.97 -31.87 -9.17
CA LEU A 996 -15.97 -30.98 -9.75
C LEU A 996 -15.35 -29.94 -10.69
N MET A 997 -14.25 -29.28 -10.28
CA MET A 997 -13.54 -28.29 -11.11
C MET A 997 -13.05 -28.93 -12.42
N HIS A 998 -12.46 -30.12 -12.35
CA HIS A 998 -12.03 -30.86 -13.53
C HIS A 998 -13.20 -31.28 -14.44
N ALA A 999 -14.35 -31.68 -13.86
CA ALA A 999 -15.56 -31.98 -14.63
C ALA A 999 -16.09 -30.73 -15.35
N ALA A 1000 -16.12 -29.57 -14.69
CA ALA A 1000 -16.54 -28.30 -15.26
C ALA A 1000 -15.61 -27.85 -16.41
N TRP A 1001 -14.29 -27.98 -16.25
CA TRP A 1001 -13.31 -27.71 -17.32
C TRP A 1001 -13.58 -28.56 -18.56
N LYS A 1002 -13.83 -29.86 -18.39
CA LYS A 1002 -14.13 -30.78 -19.49
C LYS A 1002 -15.50 -30.52 -20.13
N PHE A 1003 -16.45 -29.95 -19.38
CA PHE A 1003 -17.78 -29.59 -19.88
C PHE A 1003 -17.75 -28.27 -20.67
N ALA A 1004 -16.87 -27.34 -20.32
CA ALA A 1004 -16.76 -26.04 -20.98
C ALA A 1004 -16.23 -26.16 -22.43
N PRO A 1005 -16.91 -25.52 -23.43
CA PRO A 1005 -16.40 -25.38 -24.78
C PRO A 1005 -15.08 -24.62 -24.81
N GLU A 1006 -14.14 -25.00 -25.67
CA GLU A 1006 -12.79 -24.40 -25.71
C GLU A 1006 -12.79 -22.89 -25.90
N THR A 1007 -13.70 -22.38 -26.73
CA THR A 1007 -13.85 -20.93 -27.00
C THR A 1007 -14.39 -20.13 -25.82
N LEU A 1008 -14.96 -20.80 -24.81
CA LEU A 1008 -15.51 -20.19 -23.60
C LEU A 1008 -14.73 -20.55 -22.35
N ARG A 1009 -13.60 -21.26 -22.48
CA ARG A 1009 -12.69 -21.49 -21.36
C ARG A 1009 -11.98 -20.18 -21.05
N PRO A 1010 -12.17 -19.61 -19.86
CA PRO A 1010 -11.50 -18.37 -19.50
C PRO A 1010 -9.99 -18.60 -19.45
N PRO A 1011 -9.19 -17.63 -19.92
CA PRO A 1011 -7.76 -17.67 -19.74
C PRO A 1011 -7.43 -17.47 -18.27
N VAL A 1012 -6.22 -17.89 -17.88
CA VAL A 1012 -5.69 -17.69 -16.53
C VAL A 1012 -4.29 -17.06 -16.62
N PRO A 1013 -3.96 -16.11 -15.73
CA PRO A 1013 -2.64 -15.51 -15.71
C PRO A 1013 -1.59 -16.54 -15.29
N ARG A 1014 -0.39 -16.45 -15.85
CA ARG A 1014 0.73 -17.27 -15.38
C ARG A 1014 1.12 -16.84 -13.97
N ARG A 1015 1.32 -17.80 -13.07
CA ARG A 1015 1.83 -17.52 -11.71
C ARG A 1015 3.26 -16.99 -11.70
N ARG A 1016 4.04 -17.31 -12.73
CA ARG A 1016 5.41 -16.82 -12.96
C ARG A 1016 5.60 -16.50 -14.43
N GLN A 1017 6.34 -15.44 -14.75
CA GLN A 1017 6.66 -15.07 -16.14
C GLN A 1017 7.35 -16.21 -16.91
N GLU A 1018 8.15 -17.02 -16.21
CA GLU A 1018 8.94 -18.14 -16.75
C GLU A 1018 8.13 -19.41 -17.03
N ALA A 1019 6.91 -19.54 -16.49
CA ALA A 1019 6.10 -20.72 -16.69
C ALA A 1019 5.62 -20.81 -18.16
N GLN A 1020 5.74 -22.00 -18.75
CA GLN A 1020 5.27 -22.24 -20.13
C GLN A 1020 3.74 -22.29 -20.19
N GLU A 1021 3.10 -22.86 -19.16
CA GLU A 1021 1.64 -23.02 -19.05
C GLU A 1021 1.14 -22.57 -17.66
N PRO A 1022 -0.12 -22.10 -17.55
CA PRO A 1022 -0.76 -21.83 -16.27
C PRO A 1022 -0.98 -23.11 -15.45
N ASP A 1023 -1.08 -22.97 -14.12
CA ASP A 1023 -1.38 -24.09 -13.24
C ASP A 1023 -2.80 -24.65 -13.49
N GLN A 1024 -2.92 -25.98 -13.52
CA GLN A 1024 -4.18 -26.65 -13.88
C GLN A 1024 -5.32 -26.34 -12.92
N VAL A 1025 -5.02 -26.20 -11.62
CA VAL A 1025 -6.02 -25.87 -10.60
C VAL A 1025 -6.68 -24.52 -10.90
N ASP A 1026 -5.89 -23.52 -11.32
CA ASP A 1026 -6.40 -22.18 -11.62
C ASP A 1026 -7.30 -22.20 -12.85
N LEU A 1027 -6.92 -22.96 -13.90
CA LEU A 1027 -7.73 -23.17 -15.10
C LEU A 1027 -9.07 -23.83 -14.77
N TRP A 1028 -9.04 -24.89 -13.96
CA TRP A 1028 -10.26 -25.62 -13.60
C TRP A 1028 -11.17 -24.80 -12.68
N ALA A 1029 -10.61 -24.08 -11.73
CA ALA A 1029 -11.33 -23.17 -10.85
C ALA A 1029 -12.04 -22.06 -11.63
N SER A 1030 -11.31 -21.40 -12.54
CA SER A 1030 -11.85 -20.34 -13.38
C SER A 1030 -12.97 -20.85 -14.29
N ALA A 1031 -12.83 -22.05 -14.86
CA ALA A 1031 -13.89 -22.66 -15.67
C ALA A 1031 -15.16 -23.03 -14.88
N LEU A 1032 -15.01 -23.54 -13.64
CA LEU A 1032 -16.16 -23.81 -12.76
C LEU A 1032 -16.93 -22.53 -12.46
N LEU A 1033 -16.24 -21.46 -12.03
CA LEU A 1033 -16.88 -20.19 -11.69
C LEU A 1033 -17.48 -19.49 -12.92
N CYS A 1034 -16.79 -19.52 -14.06
CA CYS A 1034 -17.30 -18.97 -15.32
C CYS A 1034 -18.57 -19.71 -15.78
N GLY A 1035 -18.57 -21.04 -15.74
CA GLY A 1035 -19.73 -21.85 -16.11
C GLY A 1035 -20.91 -21.61 -15.18
N PHE A 1036 -20.68 -21.55 -13.88
CA PHE A 1036 -21.73 -21.26 -12.90
C PHE A 1036 -22.27 -19.83 -13.03
N ALA A 1037 -21.41 -18.84 -13.29
CA ALA A 1037 -21.82 -17.45 -13.55
C ALA A 1037 -22.70 -17.34 -14.80
N LYS A 1038 -22.32 -18.02 -15.90
CA LYS A 1038 -23.15 -18.15 -17.09
C LYS A 1038 -24.52 -18.73 -16.75
N ALA A 1039 -24.53 -19.92 -16.14
CA ALA A 1039 -25.77 -20.60 -15.80
C ALA A 1039 -26.67 -19.75 -14.90
N SER A 1040 -26.07 -19.00 -13.98
CA SER A 1040 -26.79 -18.06 -13.12
C SER A 1040 -27.43 -16.92 -13.92
N ARG A 1041 -26.70 -16.26 -14.82
CA ARG A 1041 -27.24 -15.15 -15.63
C ARG A 1041 -28.35 -15.58 -16.61
N PHE A 1042 -28.24 -16.79 -17.15
CA PHE A 1042 -29.22 -17.36 -18.09
C PHE A 1042 -30.33 -18.18 -17.41
N ASN A 1043 -30.34 -18.29 -16.08
CA ASN A 1043 -31.33 -19.05 -15.31
C ASN A 1043 -31.33 -20.58 -15.65
N GLU A 1044 -30.14 -21.13 -15.85
CA GLU A 1044 -29.85 -22.53 -16.22
C GLU A 1044 -29.11 -23.29 -15.11
N VAL A 1045 -29.11 -22.77 -13.88
CA VAL A 1045 -28.29 -23.30 -12.76
C VAL A 1045 -28.54 -24.79 -12.50
N ALA A 1046 -29.81 -25.23 -12.43
CA ALA A 1046 -30.14 -26.62 -12.17
C ALA A 1046 -29.55 -27.56 -13.25
N GLN A 1047 -29.73 -27.22 -14.52
CA GLN A 1047 -29.20 -28.00 -15.65
C GLN A 1047 -27.67 -28.06 -15.62
N TYR A 1048 -27.01 -26.95 -15.30
CA TYR A 1048 -25.57 -26.89 -15.19
C TYR A 1048 -25.04 -27.78 -14.06
N VAL A 1049 -25.63 -27.67 -12.87
CA VAL A 1049 -25.25 -28.46 -11.68
C VAL A 1049 -25.45 -29.96 -11.96
N ASP A 1050 -26.59 -30.37 -12.51
CA ASP A 1050 -26.87 -31.77 -12.82
C ASP A 1050 -25.86 -32.34 -13.83
N ALA A 1051 -25.50 -31.56 -14.85
CA ALA A 1051 -24.54 -31.99 -15.87
C ALA A 1051 -23.13 -32.20 -15.30
N ILE A 1052 -22.64 -31.25 -14.48
CA ILE A 1052 -21.31 -31.36 -13.90
C ILE A 1052 -21.25 -32.37 -12.74
N SER A 1053 -22.33 -32.52 -11.96
CA SER A 1053 -22.38 -33.50 -10.86
C SER A 1053 -22.38 -34.93 -11.39
N ALA A 1054 -23.15 -35.20 -12.46
CA ALA A 1054 -23.14 -36.49 -13.14
C ALA A 1054 -21.74 -36.81 -13.69
N ARG A 1055 -21.06 -35.82 -14.28
CA ARG A 1055 -19.69 -35.98 -14.81
C ARG A 1055 -18.62 -36.12 -13.74
N ALA A 1056 -18.85 -35.57 -12.54
CA ALA A 1056 -17.95 -35.66 -11.40
C ALA A 1056 -18.25 -36.87 -10.48
N GLU A 1057 -19.26 -37.68 -10.82
CA GLU A 1057 -19.71 -38.85 -10.05
C GLU A 1057 -20.08 -38.50 -8.61
N MET A 1058 -20.88 -37.45 -8.43
CA MET A 1058 -21.37 -36.98 -7.12
C MET A 1058 -22.83 -36.51 -7.18
N SER A 1059 -23.47 -36.38 -6.02
CA SER A 1059 -24.84 -35.86 -5.97
C SER A 1059 -24.90 -34.36 -6.31
N PRO A 1060 -26.02 -33.84 -6.84
CA PRO A 1060 -26.20 -32.40 -7.05
C PRO A 1060 -25.99 -31.56 -5.79
N GLU A 1061 -26.39 -32.07 -4.62
CA GLU A 1061 -26.17 -31.40 -3.33
C GLU A 1061 -24.68 -31.28 -2.96
N GLN A 1062 -23.90 -32.34 -3.22
CA GLN A 1062 -22.45 -32.33 -3.01
C GLN A 1062 -21.75 -31.38 -4.00
N ALA A 1063 -22.23 -31.34 -5.25
CA ALA A 1063 -21.73 -30.41 -6.26
C ALA A 1063 -22.01 -28.96 -5.85
N LEU A 1064 -23.25 -28.63 -5.43
CA LEU A 1064 -23.61 -27.31 -4.93
C LEU A 1064 -22.77 -26.89 -3.71
N THR A 1065 -22.53 -27.82 -2.78
CA THR A 1065 -21.66 -27.56 -1.62
C THR A 1065 -20.23 -27.23 -2.04
N SER A 1066 -19.72 -27.91 -3.07
CA SER A 1066 -18.38 -27.64 -3.62
C SER A 1066 -18.32 -26.32 -4.40
N ILE A 1067 -19.38 -25.95 -5.13
CA ILE A 1067 -19.49 -24.63 -5.78
C ILE A 1067 -19.53 -23.53 -4.73
N ALA A 1068 -20.36 -23.69 -3.69
CA ALA A 1068 -20.44 -22.76 -2.56
C ALA A 1068 -19.07 -22.57 -1.88
N PHE A 1069 -18.33 -23.66 -1.69
CA PHE A 1069 -16.98 -23.62 -1.15
C PHE A 1069 -16.03 -22.82 -2.06
N MET A 1070 -16.10 -23.05 -3.38
CA MET A 1070 -15.32 -22.30 -4.37
C MET A 1070 -15.66 -20.80 -4.38
N LEU A 1071 -16.94 -20.44 -4.21
CA LEU A 1071 -17.38 -19.05 -4.16
C LEU A 1071 -16.83 -18.30 -2.95
N ARG A 1072 -16.61 -18.98 -1.82
CA ARG A 1072 -15.92 -18.39 -0.66
C ARG A 1072 -14.43 -18.21 -0.89
N LEU A 1073 -13.82 -19.09 -1.68
CA LEU A 1073 -12.39 -19.01 -2.02
C LEU A 1073 -12.10 -17.95 -3.09
N ALA A 1074 -13.05 -17.64 -3.97
CA ALA A 1074 -12.86 -16.64 -5.02
C ALA A 1074 -14.13 -15.85 -5.39
N PRO A 1075 -14.66 -15.05 -4.45
CA PRO A 1075 -15.77 -14.15 -4.74
C PRO A 1075 -15.44 -13.16 -5.85
N GLU A 1076 -14.22 -12.61 -5.90
CA GLU A 1076 -13.76 -11.68 -6.95
C GLU A 1076 -13.81 -12.33 -8.34
N LEU A 1077 -13.30 -13.56 -8.45
CA LEU A 1077 -13.25 -14.26 -9.73
C LEU A 1077 -14.66 -14.61 -10.21
N PHE A 1078 -15.55 -14.93 -9.29
CA PHE A 1078 -16.97 -15.09 -9.61
C PHE A 1078 -17.61 -13.77 -10.03
N ALA A 1079 -17.36 -12.66 -9.32
CA ALA A 1079 -17.85 -11.33 -9.66
C ALA A 1079 -17.42 -10.91 -11.08
N PHE A 1080 -16.13 -11.11 -11.42
CA PHE A 1080 -15.57 -10.90 -12.75
C PHE A 1080 -16.38 -11.64 -13.83
N HIS A 1081 -16.61 -12.94 -13.65
CA HIS A 1081 -17.35 -13.74 -14.62
C HIS A 1081 -18.85 -13.39 -14.65
N LEU A 1082 -19.44 -13.04 -13.51
CA LEU A 1082 -20.84 -12.67 -13.39
C LEU A 1082 -21.15 -11.37 -14.14
N LEU A 1083 -20.29 -10.36 -14.00
CA LEU A 1083 -20.35 -9.10 -14.74
C LEU A 1083 -20.20 -9.35 -16.25
N LEU A 1084 -19.21 -10.15 -16.65
CA LEU A 1084 -18.97 -10.49 -18.05
C LEU A 1084 -20.20 -11.13 -18.71
N TRP A 1085 -20.83 -12.10 -18.04
CA TRP A 1085 -22.01 -12.79 -18.56
C TRP A 1085 -23.28 -11.94 -18.50
N GLN A 1086 -23.38 -10.97 -17.58
CA GLN A 1086 -24.46 -9.99 -17.59
C GLN A 1086 -24.40 -9.12 -18.85
N ILE A 1087 -23.21 -8.66 -19.24
CA ILE A 1087 -23.02 -7.87 -20.48
C ILE A 1087 -23.36 -8.71 -21.72
N ALA A 1088 -22.92 -9.96 -21.76
CA ALA A 1088 -23.27 -10.88 -22.85
C ALA A 1088 -24.78 -11.13 -22.96
N LYS A 1089 -25.49 -11.21 -21.84
CA LYS A 1089 -26.96 -11.38 -21.81
C LYS A 1089 -27.68 -10.13 -22.33
N GLU A 1090 -27.22 -8.95 -21.95
CA GLU A 1090 -27.86 -7.68 -22.29
C GLU A 1090 -27.52 -7.16 -23.69
N ARG A 1091 -26.40 -7.58 -24.25
CA ARG A 1091 -25.88 -7.14 -25.55
C ARG A 1091 -25.46 -8.36 -26.40
N PRO A 1092 -26.38 -9.28 -26.72
CA PRO A 1092 -26.09 -10.50 -27.46
C PRO A 1092 -25.65 -10.23 -28.90
#